data_AF-A0A5E6VQ62-F1
#
_entry.id   AF-A0A5E6VQ62-F1
#
_cell.length_a   1.000
_cell.length_b   1.000
_cell.length_c   1.000
_cell.angle_alpha   90.00
_cell.angle_beta   90.00
_cell.angle_gamma   90.00
#
_symmetry.space_group_name_H-M   'P 1'
#
loop_
_entity.id
_entity.type
_entity.pdbx_description
1 polymer ?
#
loop_
_entity_poly.entity_id
_entity_poly.type
_entity_poly.pdbx_seq_one_letter_code
_entity_poly.pdbx_strand_id
1 'polypeptide(L)'
;MASNYEAICEENRESYGTKGAQKSGKLAAGLYDDRTHFIFELLQNAEDALGKRGDWHGSRKVAFTLDSTRLTLSHFGKPFDEADVRSVCDIAESTKNESSIGRFGLGFKSVYTVTDLPEIHSGDEDFAIENYVFPKRMGRLARAADETQIVLPLKPEDTSAAQDITAGFRHLGPGALLFLRHIDEINWSVEGGASGFYLRNSPETLGANVQRITVIGKEDDRPEVDQNWLVFHRDVFSAEQQKIGRVEIAFSLVAVKDAPGRWAVQPLTKSPLVVFFPTVVESHLGFLVQGPYRTTPSRDNIPPSEPWNQHLVKETSSLLVEAMRWMRDKAMLDVSALRCLPLDREKFPQDSRFAPMFEAVQQAFQKEALLPTFDGGHVSADQTRLARTQELRELFSPEQVAALFDSKVTAWLSGDITQDKTPEIRQYLMRELDIDEITPTKLVAGLSKSFLEAQLDEWVSRLYEFLSGQEKALRRHLDTVPLIRLDDGSHVVARENGKARAFLPSAVATSFPTMRRQVCATPEVRLFLSSLGITEPDPVDDVIWNLLPKYQREPVDVDDDAYAADIERIRTAFSTDSASQREKLRSALRDTNFVMVIDTGNGKAYIAKPEDTYIATERLQQLFAGVQDIFIVNNEYDCLRGEDIRELLVSCGASRYLIPEAISSSLGHSERTQIRRDAGLERASWESQPEDFTLRGLTQLLELLPTLKPNEMAAKVKVLWEALADLEARGTAAFYGSYRWGYSHETKTARFDATFIRTLNQVAWVPNADGELVRPKFVVFDALGWKPNPFLLTKIAFKPPIIDQLAKEAGIDPAILDLLRRDPTIVAELASRLSASSTLEPESTEDPEPETGAPSNGDVYDDAKDLYGEDMPDIPPGTPGDPDSGDGLGNGVKGRGNGGGYVKRTPGQTGARPFISYVGAHPDDDGSDPDDLDQAVRMQIEKGAIDLIIGLEPKLRRTRDGNPGFDLFEADNNGKLIRWVEVKSMTGSLQDRPVGLSHTQFNYAREKGDAYWLYVVEYAADSVKARVLRIQNPIAHAKTFTFDRGWIEIAQTDLPA
;
A
#
# COMPACT_ATOMS: atom_id res chain seq x y z
N MET A 1 32.56 -43.99 -68.88
CA MET A 1 31.86 -44.03 -70.18
C MET A 1 30.41 -43.71 -69.90
N ALA A 2 29.73 -43.00 -70.80
CA ALA A 2 28.31 -42.69 -70.67
C ALA A 2 27.43 -43.96 -70.66
N SER A 3 26.33 -43.90 -69.93
CA SER A 3 25.37 -44.99 -69.76
C SER A 3 24.60 -45.32 -71.05
N ASN A 4 24.07 -46.54 -71.13
CA ASN A 4 23.21 -46.98 -72.22
C ASN A 4 21.75 -46.55 -72.00
N TYR A 5 21.44 -45.29 -72.33
CA TYR A 5 20.09 -44.74 -72.19
C TYR A 5 19.01 -45.49 -72.99
N GLU A 6 19.37 -46.17 -74.09
CA GLU A 6 18.42 -46.93 -74.90
C GLU A 6 17.94 -48.17 -74.15
N ALA A 7 18.85 -48.92 -73.51
CA ALA A 7 18.49 -50.04 -72.63
C ALA A 7 17.66 -49.59 -71.42
N ILE A 8 18.05 -48.50 -70.75
CA ILE A 8 17.27 -47.93 -69.62
C ILE A 8 15.86 -47.53 -70.08
N CYS A 9 15.73 -47.00 -71.31
CA CYS A 9 14.42 -46.71 -71.90
C CYS A 9 13.59 -47.96 -72.20
N GLU A 10 14.20 -49.07 -72.61
CA GLU A 10 13.50 -50.34 -72.85
C GLU A 10 13.03 -50.94 -71.52
N GLU A 11 13.90 -51.05 -70.52
CA GLU A 11 13.57 -51.53 -69.17
C GLU A 11 12.45 -50.69 -68.52
N ASN A 12 12.47 -49.36 -68.66
CA ASN A 12 11.41 -48.49 -68.15
C ASN A 12 10.09 -48.58 -68.96
N ARG A 13 10.14 -48.95 -70.25
CA ARG A 13 8.93 -49.25 -71.05
C ARG A 13 8.28 -50.56 -70.61
N GLU A 14 9.08 -51.59 -70.31
CA GLU A 14 8.58 -52.87 -69.78
C GLU A 14 8.01 -52.69 -68.36
N SER A 15 8.71 -51.95 -67.50
CA SER A 15 8.34 -51.78 -66.08
C SER A 15 7.10 -50.90 -65.87
N TYR A 16 6.96 -49.81 -66.64
CA TYR A 16 5.91 -48.80 -66.41
C TYR A 16 4.98 -48.56 -67.60
N GLY A 17 5.47 -48.74 -68.83
CA GLY A 17 4.80 -48.31 -70.05
C GLY A 17 4.61 -46.78 -70.13
N THR A 18 4.51 -46.23 -71.35
CA THR A 18 4.49 -44.76 -71.54
C THR A 18 3.35 -44.08 -70.77
N LYS A 19 2.15 -44.67 -70.75
CA LYS A 19 0.98 -44.11 -70.04
C LYS A 19 1.04 -44.31 -68.53
N GLY A 20 1.67 -45.38 -68.03
CA GLY A 20 1.87 -45.60 -66.61
C GLY A 20 2.89 -44.62 -66.04
N ALA A 21 4.04 -44.49 -66.73
CA ALA A 21 5.07 -43.50 -66.41
C ALA A 21 4.50 -42.07 -66.37
N GLN A 22 3.74 -41.64 -67.40
CA GLN A 22 3.11 -40.32 -67.42
C GLN A 22 2.12 -40.12 -66.26
N LYS A 23 1.30 -41.12 -65.92
CA LYS A 23 0.31 -41.00 -64.83
C LYS A 23 0.98 -40.93 -63.46
N SER A 24 1.89 -41.85 -63.17
CA SER A 24 2.58 -41.93 -61.88
C SER A 24 3.60 -40.80 -61.71
N GLY A 25 4.28 -40.38 -62.79
CA GLY A 25 5.20 -39.25 -62.79
C GLY A 25 4.49 -37.92 -62.54
N LYS A 26 3.31 -37.71 -63.15
CA LYS A 26 2.47 -36.54 -62.85
C LYS A 26 1.95 -36.54 -61.41
N LEU A 27 1.66 -37.71 -60.83
CA LEU A 27 1.30 -37.82 -59.42
C LEU A 27 2.50 -37.48 -58.51
N ALA A 28 3.70 -37.99 -58.83
CA ALA A 28 4.94 -37.71 -58.10
C ALA A 28 5.33 -36.22 -58.14
N ALA A 29 5.19 -35.56 -59.29
CA ALA A 29 5.46 -34.14 -59.45
C ALA A 29 4.49 -33.24 -58.65
N GLY A 30 3.28 -33.74 -58.35
CA GLY A 30 2.26 -33.05 -57.55
C GLY A 30 2.16 -33.53 -56.10
N LEU A 31 3.22 -34.09 -55.51
CA LEU A 31 3.24 -34.53 -54.11
C LEU A 31 3.42 -33.40 -53.08
N TYR A 32 3.85 -32.23 -53.52
CA TYR A 32 4.15 -31.08 -52.65
C TYR A 32 3.21 -29.92 -52.99
N ASP A 33 2.60 -29.31 -51.96
CA ASP A 33 1.70 -28.16 -52.15
C ASP A 33 2.44 -26.91 -52.65
N ASP A 34 3.71 -26.76 -52.26
CA ASP A 34 4.61 -25.72 -52.79
C ASP A 34 5.32 -26.22 -54.06
N ARG A 35 4.97 -25.59 -55.19
CA ARG A 35 5.58 -25.87 -56.50
C ARG A 35 7.09 -25.61 -56.57
N THR A 36 7.67 -24.87 -55.62
CA THR A 36 9.10 -24.52 -55.52
C THR A 36 9.90 -25.46 -54.61
N HIS A 37 9.23 -26.41 -53.93
CA HIS A 37 9.86 -27.38 -53.03
C HIS A 37 11.02 -28.17 -53.68
N PHE A 38 11.02 -28.29 -55.01
CA PHE A 38 12.11 -28.91 -55.76
C PHE A 38 13.49 -28.28 -55.48
N ILE A 39 13.57 -27.01 -55.05
CA ILE A 39 14.82 -26.34 -54.67
C ILE A 39 15.49 -27.08 -53.51
N PHE A 40 14.71 -27.48 -52.48
CA PHE A 40 15.21 -28.25 -51.34
C PHE A 40 15.57 -29.68 -51.71
N GLU A 41 14.78 -30.32 -52.59
CA GLU A 41 15.08 -31.68 -53.09
C GLU A 41 16.37 -31.67 -53.95
N LEU A 42 16.60 -30.66 -54.79
CA LEU A 42 17.86 -30.50 -55.54
C LEU A 42 19.06 -30.25 -54.61
N LEU A 43 18.90 -29.44 -53.56
CA LEU A 43 19.93 -29.26 -52.53
C LEU A 43 20.22 -30.56 -51.76
N GLN A 44 19.20 -31.36 -51.44
CA GLN A 44 19.39 -32.66 -50.79
C GLN A 44 20.14 -33.63 -51.72
N ASN A 45 19.80 -33.69 -53.01
CA ASN A 45 20.55 -34.47 -53.99
C ASN A 45 22.01 -34.02 -54.13
N ALA A 46 22.28 -32.71 -54.03
CA ALA A 46 23.64 -32.16 -54.08
C ALA A 46 24.45 -32.48 -52.81
N GLU A 47 23.84 -32.38 -51.62
CA GLU A 47 24.40 -32.79 -50.32
C GLU A 47 24.75 -34.29 -50.32
N ASP A 48 23.81 -35.15 -50.72
CA ASP A 48 24.03 -36.60 -50.83
C ASP A 48 25.14 -36.93 -51.83
N ALA A 49 25.18 -36.25 -52.97
CA ALA A 49 26.23 -36.44 -53.97
C ALA A 49 27.61 -35.96 -53.48
N LEU A 50 27.68 -34.91 -52.67
CA LEU A 50 28.94 -34.48 -52.03
C LEU A 50 29.35 -35.47 -50.92
N GLY A 51 28.41 -36.03 -50.16
CA GLY A 51 28.65 -37.11 -49.20
C GLY A 51 29.19 -38.39 -49.84
N LYS A 52 28.68 -38.76 -51.02
CA LYS A 52 29.19 -39.88 -51.84
C LYS A 52 30.67 -39.75 -52.25
N ARG A 53 31.34 -38.58 -52.09
CA ARG A 53 32.76 -38.40 -52.45
C ARG A 53 33.78 -38.78 -51.37
N GLY A 54 33.38 -38.97 -50.10
CA GLY A 54 34.32 -39.28 -49.01
C GLY A 54 35.38 -38.19 -48.78
N ASP A 55 36.66 -38.57 -48.65
CA ASP A 55 37.79 -37.67 -48.35
C ASP A 55 38.22 -36.75 -49.52
N TRP A 56 37.28 -36.30 -50.35
CA TRP A 56 37.53 -35.40 -51.48
C TRP A 56 37.50 -33.94 -51.04
N HIS A 57 38.60 -33.23 -51.32
CA HIS A 57 38.86 -31.87 -50.82
C HIS A 57 38.63 -30.77 -51.89
N GLY A 58 37.58 -30.93 -52.71
CA GLY A 58 37.20 -29.95 -53.74
C GLY A 58 36.11 -28.97 -53.29
N SER A 59 35.49 -28.27 -54.24
CA SER A 59 34.46 -27.27 -54.00
C SER A 59 33.21 -27.86 -53.31
N ARG A 60 32.74 -27.22 -52.24
CA ARG A 60 31.57 -27.63 -51.44
C ARG A 60 30.39 -26.66 -51.61
N LYS A 61 30.32 -26.10 -52.83
CA LYS A 61 29.39 -25.07 -53.26
C LYS A 61 28.24 -25.64 -54.08
N VAL A 62 27.06 -25.06 -53.88
CA VAL A 62 25.93 -25.13 -54.82
C VAL A 62 25.64 -23.72 -55.37
N ALA A 63 25.33 -23.62 -56.66
CA ALA A 63 24.95 -22.37 -57.29
C ALA A 63 23.67 -22.53 -58.12
N PHE A 64 22.72 -21.61 -57.96
CA PHE A 64 21.54 -21.46 -58.79
C PHE A 64 21.66 -20.21 -59.69
N THR A 65 21.35 -20.35 -60.97
CA THR A 65 21.26 -19.23 -61.92
C THR A 65 19.96 -19.34 -62.70
N LEU A 66 19.06 -18.37 -62.50
CA LEU A 66 17.77 -18.26 -63.15
C LEU A 66 17.83 -17.19 -64.25
N ASP A 67 17.56 -17.57 -65.50
CA ASP A 67 17.30 -16.64 -66.60
C ASP A 67 15.82 -16.69 -67.01
N SER A 68 15.42 -15.83 -67.95
CA SER A 68 14.02 -15.74 -68.41
C SER A 68 13.45 -16.99 -69.09
N THR A 69 14.28 -18.01 -69.33
CA THR A 69 13.92 -19.23 -70.09
C THR A 69 14.27 -20.54 -69.39
N ARG A 70 15.15 -20.54 -68.37
CA ARG A 70 15.61 -21.75 -67.67
C ARG A 70 16.16 -21.43 -66.28
N LEU A 71 16.13 -22.43 -65.41
CA LEU A 71 16.92 -22.48 -64.19
C LEU A 71 18.10 -23.44 -64.38
N THR A 72 19.30 -23.05 -63.95
CA THR A 72 20.47 -23.92 -63.86
C THR A 72 20.90 -24.10 -62.41
N LEU A 73 21.08 -25.34 -61.97
CA LEU A 73 21.79 -25.73 -60.74
C LEU A 73 23.20 -26.21 -61.12
N SER A 74 24.22 -25.77 -60.38
CA SER A 74 25.59 -26.30 -60.45
C SER A 74 26.04 -26.76 -59.07
N HIS A 75 26.65 -27.94 -58.98
CA HIS A 75 27.30 -28.45 -57.77
C HIS A 75 28.45 -29.43 -58.12
N PHE A 76 29.34 -29.69 -57.17
CA PHE A 76 30.51 -30.55 -57.39
C PHE A 76 30.40 -31.90 -56.64
N GLY A 77 29.18 -32.43 -56.54
CA GLY A 77 28.95 -33.79 -56.00
C GLY A 77 29.62 -34.87 -56.87
N LYS A 78 29.67 -36.12 -56.37
CA LYS A 78 30.16 -37.29 -57.13
C LYS A 78 29.50 -37.29 -58.52
N PRO A 79 30.25 -37.44 -59.63
CA PRO A 79 29.65 -37.47 -60.95
C PRO A 79 28.69 -38.66 -61.10
N PHE A 80 27.64 -38.49 -61.90
CA PHE A 80 26.65 -39.54 -62.15
C PHE A 80 27.32 -40.79 -62.74
N ASP A 81 26.83 -41.96 -62.32
CA ASP A 81 27.03 -43.24 -62.99
C ASP A 81 25.68 -43.86 -63.40
N GLU A 82 25.70 -45.04 -64.03
CA GLU A 82 24.48 -45.70 -64.51
C GLU A 82 23.44 -45.96 -63.40
N ALA A 83 23.86 -46.16 -62.14
CA ALA A 83 22.92 -46.34 -61.04
C ALA A 83 22.26 -45.01 -60.64
N ASP A 84 23.01 -43.91 -60.62
CA ASP A 84 22.46 -42.56 -60.42
C ASP A 84 21.51 -42.17 -61.58
N VAL A 85 21.88 -42.48 -62.84
CA VAL A 85 21.02 -42.26 -64.04
C VAL A 85 19.73 -43.09 -63.97
N ARG A 86 19.82 -44.38 -63.66
CA ARG A 86 18.64 -45.26 -63.51
C ARG A 86 17.73 -44.77 -62.40
N SER A 87 18.28 -44.36 -61.26
CA SER A 87 17.50 -43.92 -60.11
C SER A 87 16.80 -42.58 -60.34
N VAL A 88 17.44 -41.59 -60.97
CA VAL A 88 16.75 -40.32 -61.32
C VAL A 88 15.65 -40.54 -62.36
N CYS A 89 15.77 -41.57 -63.20
CA CYS A 89 14.74 -42.01 -64.14
C CYS A 89 13.67 -42.95 -63.54
N ASP A 90 13.78 -43.40 -62.29
CA ASP A 90 12.81 -44.32 -61.68
C ASP A 90 11.54 -43.60 -61.18
N ILE A 91 10.45 -44.33 -60.95
CA ILE A 91 9.18 -43.87 -60.35
C ILE A 91 8.80 -44.72 -59.11
N ALA A 92 9.36 -45.92 -58.95
CA ALA A 92 9.01 -46.79 -57.84
C ALA A 92 9.45 -46.23 -56.48
N GLU A 93 8.71 -46.59 -55.44
CA GLU A 93 9.18 -46.43 -54.06
C GLU A 93 10.31 -47.42 -53.81
N SER A 94 11.55 -46.93 -53.80
CA SER A 94 12.75 -47.77 -53.75
C SER A 94 12.87 -48.52 -52.42
N THR A 95 12.50 -49.81 -52.41
CA THR A 95 12.58 -50.72 -51.25
C THR A 95 14.00 -51.14 -50.86
N LYS A 96 15.01 -50.34 -51.20
CA LYS A 96 16.43 -50.59 -50.92
C LYS A 96 16.96 -49.56 -49.94
N ASN A 97 17.52 -50.06 -48.84
CA ASN A 97 18.02 -49.33 -47.65
C ASN A 97 16.92 -48.66 -46.82
N GLU A 98 16.51 -49.32 -45.73
CA GLU A 98 15.68 -48.72 -44.66
C GLU A 98 16.35 -47.55 -43.92
N SER A 99 17.65 -47.35 -44.19
CA SER A 99 18.54 -46.30 -43.68
C SER A 99 18.74 -45.12 -44.62
N SER A 100 18.28 -45.18 -45.89
CA SER A 100 18.40 -44.08 -46.85
C SER A 100 17.22 -43.11 -46.71
N ILE A 101 17.45 -41.95 -46.10
CA ILE A 101 16.39 -40.96 -45.80
C ILE A 101 16.21 -39.97 -46.96
N GLY A 102 15.86 -40.57 -48.10
CA GLY A 102 15.58 -39.89 -49.36
C GLY A 102 15.07 -40.92 -50.35
N ARG A 103 13.83 -40.76 -50.84
CA ARG A 103 13.27 -41.59 -51.92
C ARG A 103 13.92 -41.18 -53.24
N PHE A 104 15.13 -41.67 -53.49
CA PHE A 104 15.96 -41.33 -54.64
C PHE A 104 15.17 -41.61 -55.94
N GLY A 105 14.98 -40.57 -56.76
CA GLY A 105 14.09 -40.59 -57.93
C GLY A 105 12.73 -39.92 -57.74
N LEU A 106 12.06 -40.11 -56.60
CA LEU A 106 10.72 -39.53 -56.36
C LEU A 106 10.78 -38.02 -56.12
N GLY A 107 11.64 -37.57 -55.20
CA GLY A 107 11.78 -36.15 -54.85
C GLY A 107 12.20 -35.30 -56.05
N PHE A 108 13.05 -35.85 -56.94
CA PHE A 108 13.45 -35.19 -58.18
C PHE A 108 12.27 -34.92 -59.14
N LYS A 109 11.17 -35.70 -59.11
CA LYS A 109 10.03 -35.46 -60.00
C LYS A 109 9.34 -34.11 -59.73
N SER A 110 9.56 -33.49 -58.57
CA SER A 110 9.07 -32.15 -58.27
C SER A 110 9.58 -31.08 -59.26
N VAL A 111 10.70 -31.27 -59.97
CA VAL A 111 11.13 -30.31 -61.02
C VAL A 111 10.14 -30.20 -62.18
N TYR A 112 9.29 -31.22 -62.39
CA TYR A 112 8.29 -31.20 -63.46
C TYR A 112 7.11 -30.23 -63.20
N THR A 113 7.10 -29.55 -62.04
CA THR A 113 6.24 -28.38 -61.78
C THR A 113 6.67 -27.13 -62.57
N VAL A 114 7.93 -27.05 -63.00
CA VAL A 114 8.50 -25.88 -63.72
C VAL A 114 9.11 -26.22 -65.09
N THR A 115 9.45 -27.48 -65.35
CA THR A 115 9.94 -27.96 -66.67
C THR A 115 9.19 -29.20 -67.15
N ASP A 116 9.29 -29.54 -68.44
CA ASP A 116 8.87 -30.85 -68.98
C ASP A 116 10.05 -31.68 -69.52
N LEU A 117 11.27 -31.13 -69.49
CA LEU A 117 12.47 -31.73 -70.03
C LEU A 117 13.71 -31.34 -69.20
N PRO A 118 13.87 -31.85 -67.96
CA PRO A 118 15.08 -31.62 -67.18
C PRO A 118 16.29 -32.27 -67.84
N GLU A 119 17.40 -31.54 -67.91
CA GLU A 119 18.67 -31.92 -68.52
C GLU A 119 19.74 -32.09 -67.42
N ILE A 120 20.56 -33.14 -67.52
CA ILE A 120 21.61 -33.49 -66.55
C ILE A 120 22.94 -33.67 -67.29
N HIS A 121 23.95 -32.95 -66.81
CA HIS A 121 25.27 -32.82 -67.42
C HIS A 121 26.35 -33.04 -66.35
N SER A 122 26.83 -34.28 -66.21
CA SER A 122 27.67 -34.72 -65.09
C SER A 122 28.71 -35.74 -65.52
N GLY A 123 30.00 -35.44 -65.35
CA GLY A 123 31.07 -36.37 -65.74
C GLY A 123 31.01 -36.75 -67.23
N ASP A 124 30.82 -38.03 -67.53
CA ASP A 124 30.59 -38.59 -68.87
C ASP A 124 29.11 -38.57 -69.31
N GLU A 125 28.17 -38.29 -68.41
CA GLU A 125 26.74 -38.29 -68.68
C GLU A 125 26.24 -36.93 -69.19
N ASP A 126 25.46 -36.97 -70.28
CA ASP A 126 24.84 -35.82 -70.94
C ASP A 126 23.48 -36.28 -71.49
N PHE A 127 22.40 -36.05 -70.74
CA PHE A 127 21.05 -36.55 -71.07
C PHE A 127 19.93 -35.65 -70.56
N ALA A 128 18.76 -35.74 -71.19
CA ALA A 128 17.51 -35.16 -70.71
C ALA A 128 16.48 -36.26 -70.42
N ILE A 129 15.53 -36.02 -69.53
CA ILE A 129 14.54 -37.03 -69.11
C ILE A 129 13.15 -36.71 -69.68
N GLU A 130 12.76 -37.41 -70.75
CA GLU A 130 11.44 -37.29 -71.35
C GLU A 130 10.39 -38.07 -70.55
N ASN A 131 9.19 -37.50 -70.41
CA ASN A 131 8.02 -38.15 -69.80
C ASN A 131 8.34 -38.83 -68.44
N TYR A 132 9.03 -38.11 -67.55
CA TYR A 132 9.41 -38.51 -66.19
C TYR A 132 10.44 -39.66 -66.06
N VAL A 133 10.64 -40.53 -67.05
CA VAL A 133 11.44 -41.77 -66.90
C VAL A 133 12.33 -42.17 -68.08
N PHE A 134 12.29 -41.49 -69.23
CA PHE A 134 13.03 -41.94 -70.41
C PHE A 134 14.26 -41.06 -70.66
N PRO A 135 15.48 -41.52 -70.31
CA PRO A 135 16.70 -40.76 -70.57
C PRO A 135 17.00 -40.71 -72.08
N LYS A 136 17.37 -39.54 -72.56
CA LYS A 136 17.63 -39.23 -73.98
C LYS A 136 18.96 -38.51 -74.10
N ARG A 137 19.86 -38.99 -74.96
CA ARG A 137 21.20 -38.39 -75.13
C ARG A 137 21.12 -36.93 -75.59
N MET A 138 21.87 -36.07 -74.92
CA MET A 138 22.02 -34.66 -75.24
C MET A 138 23.41 -34.36 -75.82
N GLY A 139 23.59 -33.14 -76.34
CA GLY A 139 24.91 -32.61 -76.67
C GLY A 139 25.70 -32.29 -75.40
N ARG A 140 27.03 -32.42 -75.44
CA ARG A 140 27.89 -32.15 -74.28
C ARG A 140 27.90 -30.67 -73.92
N LEU A 141 27.37 -30.32 -72.75
CA LEU A 141 27.40 -28.96 -72.22
C LEU A 141 28.78 -28.62 -71.64
N ALA A 142 29.21 -27.36 -71.81
CA ALA A 142 30.48 -26.86 -71.30
C ALA A 142 30.40 -26.64 -69.77
N ARG A 143 31.20 -27.41 -69.04
CA ARG A 143 31.24 -27.45 -67.56
C ARG A 143 32.67 -27.63 -67.06
N ALA A 144 32.95 -27.24 -65.83
CA ALA A 144 34.23 -27.43 -65.17
C ALA A 144 34.51 -28.92 -64.86
N ALA A 145 35.74 -29.23 -64.46
CA ALA A 145 36.06 -30.56 -63.93
C ALA A 145 35.27 -30.84 -62.65
N ASP A 146 34.83 -32.09 -62.47
CA ASP A 146 34.00 -32.55 -61.33
C ASP A 146 32.62 -31.85 -61.17
N GLU A 147 32.26 -30.91 -62.05
CA GLU A 147 30.98 -30.20 -62.01
C GLU A 147 29.83 -31.08 -62.53
N THR A 148 28.70 -31.01 -61.82
CA THR A 148 27.38 -31.47 -62.26
C THR A 148 26.49 -30.26 -62.46
N GLN A 149 25.99 -30.09 -63.68
CA GLN A 149 24.97 -29.09 -64.02
C GLN A 149 23.63 -29.79 -64.25
N ILE A 150 22.57 -29.26 -63.64
CA ILE A 150 21.18 -29.66 -63.91
C ILE A 150 20.46 -28.44 -64.46
N VAL A 151 19.98 -28.54 -65.70
CA VAL A 151 19.28 -27.44 -66.40
C VAL A 151 17.80 -27.79 -66.48
N LEU A 152 16.95 -26.84 -66.11
CA LEU A 152 15.50 -26.94 -66.12
C LEU A 152 14.95 -25.86 -67.06
N PRO A 153 14.75 -26.16 -68.37
CA PRO A 153 14.05 -25.26 -69.29
C PRO A 153 12.64 -24.97 -68.77
N LEU A 154 12.30 -23.70 -68.53
CA LEU A 154 11.00 -23.31 -68.02
C LEU A 154 9.92 -23.52 -69.08
N LYS A 155 8.70 -23.87 -68.64
CA LYS A 155 7.53 -24.02 -69.53
C LYS A 155 7.18 -22.67 -70.15
N PRO A 156 7.22 -22.49 -71.49
CA PRO A 156 6.97 -21.20 -72.13
C PRO A 156 5.59 -20.58 -71.84
N GLU A 157 4.61 -21.40 -71.45
CA GLU A 157 3.27 -20.99 -71.03
C GLU A 157 3.19 -20.52 -69.57
N ASP A 158 4.19 -20.80 -68.73
CA ASP A 158 4.20 -20.48 -67.30
C ASP A 158 5.00 -19.21 -67.01
N THR A 159 4.32 -18.07 -67.16
CA THR A 159 4.91 -16.75 -66.88
C THR A 159 5.12 -16.47 -65.39
N SER A 160 4.62 -17.34 -64.49
CA SER A 160 4.80 -17.24 -63.03
C SER A 160 6.07 -17.92 -62.52
N ALA A 161 6.54 -18.99 -63.17
CA ALA A 161 7.60 -19.85 -62.65
C ALA A 161 8.87 -19.11 -62.21
N ALA A 162 9.34 -18.11 -62.97
CA ALA A 162 10.53 -17.33 -62.61
C ALA A 162 10.33 -16.47 -61.34
N GLN A 163 9.13 -15.91 -61.13
CA GLN A 163 8.79 -15.17 -59.92
C GLN A 163 8.67 -16.10 -58.72
N ASP A 164 8.02 -17.25 -58.89
CA ASP A 164 7.86 -18.27 -57.85
C ASP A 164 9.23 -18.79 -57.37
N ILE A 165 10.11 -19.19 -58.31
CA ILE A 165 11.48 -19.64 -58.02
C ILE A 165 12.28 -18.55 -57.28
N THR A 166 12.15 -17.27 -57.68
CA THR A 166 12.80 -16.15 -57.01
C THR A 166 12.30 -15.98 -55.56
N ALA A 167 11.01 -16.21 -55.30
CA ALA A 167 10.46 -16.24 -53.96
C ALA A 167 10.99 -17.44 -53.15
N GLY A 168 11.10 -18.62 -53.77
CA GLY A 168 11.70 -19.82 -53.17
C GLY A 168 13.16 -19.62 -52.73
N PHE A 169 13.99 -18.98 -53.55
CA PHE A 169 15.36 -18.61 -53.16
C PHE A 169 15.40 -17.64 -51.97
N ARG A 170 14.51 -16.63 -51.94
CA ARG A 170 14.38 -15.69 -50.82
C ARG A 170 13.71 -16.31 -49.57
N HIS A 171 13.13 -17.50 -49.68
CA HIS A 171 12.59 -18.30 -48.58
C HIS A 171 13.63 -19.26 -47.99
N LEU A 172 14.56 -19.78 -48.81
CA LEU A 172 15.65 -20.68 -48.41
C LEU A 172 16.46 -20.12 -47.22
N GLY A 173 17.00 -18.91 -47.39
CA GLY A 173 17.75 -18.19 -46.36
C GLY A 173 19.07 -18.87 -45.93
N PRO A 174 19.85 -18.23 -45.04
CA PRO A 174 21.09 -18.83 -44.53
C PRO A 174 20.83 -20.08 -43.69
N GLY A 175 19.72 -20.12 -42.93
CA GLY A 175 19.39 -21.23 -42.03
C GLY A 175 19.34 -22.61 -42.70
N ALA A 176 19.12 -22.68 -44.02
CA ALA A 176 19.16 -23.91 -44.79
C ALA A 176 20.50 -24.66 -44.72
N LEU A 177 21.63 -23.96 -44.49
CA LEU A 177 22.95 -24.59 -44.36
C LEU A 177 23.19 -25.24 -42.97
N LEU A 178 22.44 -24.85 -41.94
CA LEU A 178 22.79 -25.10 -40.53
C LEU A 178 23.11 -26.58 -40.21
N PHE A 179 22.25 -27.48 -40.70
CA PHE A 179 22.32 -28.92 -40.43
C PHE A 179 22.91 -29.75 -41.58
N LEU A 180 23.29 -29.11 -42.69
CA LEU A 180 24.01 -29.78 -43.78
C LEU A 180 25.44 -30.14 -43.33
N ARG A 181 26.09 -31.06 -44.02
CA ARG A 181 27.43 -31.58 -43.67
C ARG A 181 28.38 -31.56 -44.86
N HIS A 182 27.85 -31.38 -46.07
CA HIS A 182 28.61 -31.51 -47.29
C HIS A 182 28.53 -30.30 -48.24
N ILE A 183 27.48 -29.48 -48.12
CA ILE A 183 27.41 -28.12 -48.67
C ILE A 183 27.82 -27.10 -47.60
N ASP A 184 28.81 -26.26 -47.94
CA ASP A 184 29.29 -25.16 -47.10
C ASP A 184 28.85 -23.77 -47.64
N GLU A 185 28.61 -23.66 -48.96
CA GLU A 185 28.24 -22.42 -49.66
C GLU A 185 27.03 -22.65 -50.58
N ILE A 186 26.00 -21.79 -50.51
CA ILE A 186 24.89 -21.73 -51.46
C ILE A 186 24.80 -20.33 -52.04
N ASN A 187 24.86 -20.23 -53.38
CA ASN A 187 24.62 -18.98 -54.10
C ASN A 187 23.37 -19.11 -54.96
N TRP A 188 22.64 -18.01 -55.14
CA TRP A 188 21.57 -17.92 -56.12
C TRP A 188 21.60 -16.56 -56.81
N SER A 189 21.18 -16.50 -58.08
CA SER A 189 21.18 -15.29 -58.90
C SER A 189 20.07 -15.33 -59.94
N VAL A 190 19.44 -14.19 -60.18
CA VAL A 190 18.40 -14.00 -61.20
C VAL A 190 18.91 -12.97 -62.22
N GLU A 191 18.80 -13.28 -63.52
CA GLU A 191 19.25 -12.39 -64.59
C GLU A 191 18.55 -11.01 -64.52
N GLY A 192 19.32 -9.95 -64.32
CA GLY A 192 18.80 -8.59 -64.14
C GLY A 192 17.98 -8.36 -62.86
N GLY A 193 17.95 -9.33 -61.95
CA GLY A 193 17.21 -9.31 -60.69
C GLY A 193 18.11 -9.42 -59.46
N ALA A 194 17.56 -9.97 -58.38
CA ALA A 194 18.27 -10.14 -57.12
C ALA A 194 19.19 -11.38 -57.12
N SER A 195 20.17 -11.36 -56.22
CA SER A 195 21.05 -12.48 -55.87
C SER A 195 21.14 -12.69 -54.36
N GLY A 196 21.70 -13.84 -53.98
CA GLY A 196 21.96 -14.19 -52.59
C GLY A 196 23.15 -15.14 -52.43
N PHE A 197 23.76 -15.07 -51.26
CA PHE A 197 24.95 -15.79 -50.84
C PHE A 197 24.77 -16.23 -49.38
N TYR A 198 24.87 -17.53 -49.15
CA TYR A 198 24.82 -18.15 -47.84
C TYR A 198 26.11 -18.95 -47.63
N LEU A 199 26.77 -18.76 -46.49
CA LEU A 199 28.02 -19.42 -46.13
C LEU A 199 27.96 -19.96 -44.70
N ARG A 200 28.39 -21.21 -44.51
CA ARG A 200 28.54 -21.83 -43.19
C ARG A 200 30.00 -21.94 -42.82
N ASN A 201 30.36 -21.34 -41.69
CA ASN A 201 31.69 -21.47 -41.13
C ASN A 201 31.89 -22.88 -40.57
N SER A 202 33.13 -23.37 -40.58
CA SER A 202 33.49 -24.67 -40.00
C SER A 202 33.07 -24.76 -38.52
N PRO A 203 32.33 -25.80 -38.09
CA PRO A 203 31.82 -25.90 -36.72
C PRO A 203 32.93 -25.87 -35.65
N GLU A 204 32.80 -24.94 -34.71
CA GLU A 204 33.69 -24.79 -33.56
C GLU A 204 33.28 -25.78 -32.47
N THR A 205 34.15 -26.73 -32.12
CA THR A 205 33.82 -27.78 -31.15
C THR A 205 34.00 -27.29 -29.72
N LEU A 206 32.90 -27.25 -28.96
CA LEU A 206 32.85 -26.76 -27.57
C LEU A 206 32.81 -27.90 -26.53
N GLY A 207 32.64 -29.14 -26.97
CA GLY A 207 32.61 -30.35 -26.15
C GLY A 207 32.36 -31.60 -27.00
N ALA A 208 32.24 -32.77 -26.37
CA ALA A 208 32.15 -34.06 -27.07
C ALA A 208 30.91 -34.22 -27.96
N ASN A 209 29.82 -33.51 -27.63
CA ASN A 209 28.54 -33.57 -28.32
C ASN A 209 27.94 -32.17 -28.60
N VAL A 210 28.76 -31.11 -28.58
CA VAL A 210 28.30 -29.72 -28.66
C VAL A 210 29.27 -28.84 -29.45
N GLN A 211 28.72 -28.04 -30.35
CA GLN A 211 29.46 -27.16 -31.27
C GLN A 211 28.78 -25.79 -31.40
N ARG A 212 29.54 -24.76 -31.74
CA ARG A 212 29.03 -23.49 -32.26
C ARG A 212 29.11 -23.50 -33.79
N ILE A 213 28.01 -23.15 -34.45
CA ILE A 213 27.94 -22.98 -35.90
C ILE A 213 27.55 -21.54 -36.20
N THR A 214 28.34 -20.86 -37.02
CA THR A 214 28.00 -19.54 -37.57
C THR A 214 27.59 -19.72 -39.03
N VAL A 215 26.44 -19.16 -39.40
CA VAL A 215 25.96 -19.13 -40.78
C VAL A 215 25.69 -17.68 -41.17
N ILE A 216 26.37 -17.25 -42.23
CA ILE A 216 26.36 -15.89 -42.76
C ILE A 216 25.40 -15.85 -43.94
N GLY A 217 24.52 -14.86 -43.98
CA GLY A 217 23.62 -14.63 -45.12
C GLY A 217 23.70 -13.22 -45.65
N LYS A 218 23.77 -13.08 -46.97
CA LYS A 218 23.78 -11.82 -47.71
C LYS A 218 22.85 -11.94 -48.91
N GLU A 219 21.94 -10.99 -49.09
CA GLU A 219 21.03 -10.95 -50.25
C GLU A 219 20.89 -9.50 -50.73
N ASP A 220 20.64 -9.31 -52.01
CA ASP A 220 20.36 -7.98 -52.54
C ASP A 220 19.09 -7.38 -51.90
N ASP A 221 19.17 -6.08 -51.61
CA ASP A 221 18.21 -5.28 -50.84
C ASP A 221 18.01 -5.70 -49.36
N ARG A 222 18.87 -6.56 -48.80
CA ARG A 222 18.83 -6.97 -47.39
C ARG A 222 20.17 -6.69 -46.68
N PRO A 223 20.18 -6.43 -45.35
CA PRO A 223 21.41 -6.38 -44.59
C PRO A 223 22.05 -7.78 -44.49
N GLU A 224 23.37 -7.81 -44.34
CA GLU A 224 24.13 -9.03 -44.03
C GLU A 224 23.79 -9.51 -42.61
N VAL A 225 23.61 -10.82 -42.42
CA VAL A 225 23.13 -11.43 -41.18
C VAL A 225 24.02 -12.59 -40.72
N ASP A 226 24.63 -12.43 -39.54
CA ASP A 226 25.44 -13.46 -38.87
C ASP A 226 24.58 -14.23 -37.86
N GLN A 227 24.10 -15.40 -38.25
CA GLN A 227 23.35 -16.29 -37.35
C GLN A 227 24.32 -17.21 -36.60
N ASN A 228 24.29 -17.17 -35.27
CA ASN A 228 25.14 -18.01 -34.42
C ASN A 228 24.27 -19.01 -33.67
N TRP A 229 24.68 -20.28 -33.67
CA TRP A 229 23.88 -21.40 -33.17
C TRP A 229 24.71 -22.27 -32.23
N LEU A 230 24.14 -22.62 -31.07
CA LEU A 230 24.67 -23.65 -30.17
C LEU A 230 23.97 -24.97 -30.52
N VAL A 231 24.72 -25.88 -31.15
CA VAL A 231 24.20 -27.15 -31.66
C VAL A 231 24.71 -28.31 -30.80
N PHE A 232 23.79 -29.06 -30.22
CA PHE A 232 24.08 -30.33 -29.56
C PHE A 232 23.69 -31.48 -30.50
N HIS A 233 24.48 -32.56 -30.53
CA HIS A 233 24.25 -33.68 -31.44
C HIS A 233 24.41 -35.06 -30.78
N ARG A 234 23.65 -36.07 -31.23
CA ARG A 234 23.79 -37.47 -30.80
C ARG A 234 23.70 -38.41 -31.98
N ASP A 235 24.71 -39.28 -32.16
CA ASP A 235 24.65 -40.39 -33.12
C ASP A 235 23.51 -41.36 -32.74
N VAL A 236 22.66 -41.72 -33.70
CA VAL A 236 21.55 -42.66 -33.51
C VAL A 236 21.70 -43.89 -34.39
N PHE A 237 21.26 -45.04 -33.86
CA PHE A 237 21.59 -46.37 -34.37
C PHE A 237 20.33 -47.23 -34.55
N SER A 238 20.36 -48.18 -35.48
CA SER A 238 19.30 -49.18 -35.65
C SER A 238 19.34 -50.27 -34.56
N ALA A 239 18.35 -51.18 -34.57
CA ALA A 239 18.34 -52.34 -33.67
C ALA A 239 19.59 -53.23 -33.86
N GLU A 240 20.11 -53.28 -35.08
CA GLU A 240 21.33 -53.99 -35.50
C GLU A 240 22.63 -53.22 -35.18
N GLN A 241 22.54 -52.13 -34.41
CA GLN A 241 23.65 -51.24 -34.03
C GLN A 241 24.35 -50.55 -35.23
N GLN A 242 23.69 -50.45 -36.39
CA GLN A 242 24.20 -49.65 -37.50
C GLN A 242 23.87 -48.18 -37.30
N LYS A 243 24.84 -47.28 -37.48
CA LYS A 243 24.62 -45.83 -37.37
C LYS A 243 23.75 -45.33 -38.53
N ILE A 244 22.58 -44.79 -38.20
CA ILE A 244 21.60 -44.27 -39.19
C ILE A 244 21.76 -42.77 -39.41
N GLY A 245 22.13 -42.01 -38.36
CA GLY A 245 22.25 -40.56 -38.49
C GLY A 245 22.62 -39.87 -37.17
N ARG A 246 22.11 -38.66 -36.99
CA ARG A 246 22.16 -37.92 -35.72
C ARG A 246 20.83 -37.25 -35.45
N VAL A 247 20.41 -37.19 -34.18
CA VAL A 247 19.48 -36.14 -33.74
C VAL A 247 20.30 -34.93 -33.28
N GLU A 248 19.87 -33.74 -33.64
CA GLU A 248 20.60 -32.50 -33.38
C GLU A 248 19.61 -31.42 -32.90
N ILE A 249 20.00 -30.63 -31.90
CA ILE A 249 19.18 -29.52 -31.37
C ILE A 249 19.98 -28.23 -31.40
N ALA A 250 19.43 -27.18 -32.01
CA ALA A 250 20.12 -25.92 -32.27
C ALA A 250 19.40 -24.73 -31.61
N PHE A 251 20.04 -24.17 -30.58
CA PHE A 251 19.61 -22.94 -29.91
C PHE A 251 20.22 -21.73 -30.61
N SER A 252 19.41 -20.70 -30.88
CA SER A 252 19.92 -19.42 -31.41
C SER A 252 20.71 -18.69 -30.34
N LEU A 253 21.85 -18.09 -30.72
CA LEU A 253 22.72 -17.34 -29.83
C LEU A 253 22.76 -15.85 -30.20
N VAL A 254 22.61 -15.00 -29.18
CA VAL A 254 22.88 -13.56 -29.26
C VAL A 254 24.11 -13.21 -28.43
N ALA A 255 24.96 -12.31 -28.92
CA ALA A 255 26.10 -11.81 -28.18
C ALA A 255 25.62 -10.94 -27.00
N VAL A 256 26.18 -11.15 -25.81
CA VAL A 256 25.80 -10.38 -24.61
C VAL A 256 26.40 -8.98 -24.71
N LYS A 257 25.55 -7.95 -24.57
CA LYS A 257 25.99 -6.55 -24.56
C LYS A 257 27.04 -6.33 -23.47
N ASP A 258 28.05 -5.54 -23.79
CA ASP A 258 29.13 -5.13 -22.88
C ASP A 258 29.98 -6.29 -22.30
N ALA A 259 29.81 -7.51 -22.80
CA ALA A 259 30.58 -8.71 -22.42
C ALA A 259 31.11 -9.46 -23.66
N PRO A 260 32.19 -8.97 -24.31
CA PRO A 260 32.72 -9.54 -25.55
C PRO A 260 33.02 -11.05 -25.44
N GLY A 261 32.54 -11.82 -26.41
CA GLY A 261 32.72 -13.28 -26.44
C GLY A 261 31.76 -14.09 -25.57
N ARG A 262 30.94 -13.46 -24.71
CA ARG A 262 29.84 -14.12 -24.00
C ARG A 262 28.57 -14.15 -24.87
N TRP A 263 27.84 -15.25 -24.79
CA TRP A 263 26.61 -15.49 -25.54
C TRP A 263 25.46 -15.86 -24.60
N ALA A 264 24.25 -15.45 -24.98
CA ALA A 264 23.00 -15.85 -24.34
C ALA A 264 22.11 -16.56 -25.37
N VAL A 265 21.22 -17.42 -24.89
CA VAL A 265 20.27 -18.15 -25.74
C VAL A 265 19.04 -17.29 -26.02
N GLN A 266 18.59 -17.27 -27.28
CA GLN A 266 17.40 -16.55 -27.70
C GLN A 266 16.30 -17.53 -28.18
N PRO A 267 15.07 -17.46 -27.66
CA PRO A 267 13.97 -18.27 -28.16
C PRO A 267 13.55 -17.85 -29.57
N LEU A 268 13.37 -18.84 -30.44
CA LEU A 268 12.81 -18.68 -31.77
C LEU A 268 11.30 -18.36 -31.73
N THR A 269 10.81 -17.63 -32.74
CA THR A 269 9.37 -17.34 -32.94
C THR A 269 8.64 -18.43 -33.73
N LYS A 270 9.39 -19.30 -34.41
CA LYS A 270 8.94 -20.54 -35.07
C LYS A 270 10.02 -21.59 -35.00
N SER A 271 9.63 -22.85 -34.86
CA SER A 271 10.53 -24.01 -34.77
C SER A 271 10.00 -25.19 -35.60
N PRO A 272 10.06 -25.11 -36.93
CA PRO A 272 9.76 -26.26 -37.78
C PRO A 272 10.74 -27.41 -37.47
N LEU A 273 10.21 -28.64 -37.43
CA LEU A 273 11.00 -29.85 -37.38
C LEU A 273 11.83 -29.96 -38.67
N VAL A 274 13.14 -30.17 -38.53
CA VAL A 274 14.08 -30.26 -39.65
C VAL A 274 14.39 -31.71 -39.99
N VAL A 275 14.24 -32.07 -41.26
CA VAL A 275 14.66 -33.36 -41.83
C VAL A 275 15.53 -33.05 -43.03
N PHE A 276 16.83 -32.81 -42.77
CA PHE A 276 17.77 -32.04 -43.60
C PHE A 276 17.35 -30.56 -43.77
N PHE A 277 16.16 -30.32 -44.31
CA PHE A 277 15.53 -29.01 -44.46
C PHE A 277 14.27 -28.89 -43.59
N PRO A 278 13.80 -27.67 -43.28
CA PRO A 278 12.56 -27.44 -42.54
C PRO A 278 11.36 -28.17 -43.16
N THR A 279 10.52 -28.78 -42.33
CA THR A 279 9.21 -29.30 -42.71
C THR A 279 8.11 -28.33 -42.25
N VAL A 280 6.87 -28.54 -42.68
CA VAL A 280 5.71 -27.76 -42.17
C VAL A 280 5.29 -28.16 -40.74
N VAL A 281 5.93 -29.18 -40.16
CA VAL A 281 5.61 -29.68 -38.81
C VAL A 281 6.25 -28.78 -37.77
N GLU A 282 5.48 -27.82 -37.26
CA GLU A 282 5.90 -27.00 -36.11
C GLU A 282 6.15 -27.88 -34.86
N SER A 283 7.27 -27.65 -34.17
CA SER A 283 7.61 -28.37 -32.93
C SER A 283 7.20 -27.62 -31.66
N HIS A 284 6.85 -26.33 -31.77
CA HIS A 284 6.46 -25.43 -30.67
C HIS A 284 7.53 -25.18 -29.60
N LEU A 285 8.79 -25.47 -29.91
CA LEU A 285 9.97 -25.20 -29.10
C LEU A 285 10.55 -23.81 -29.41
N GLY A 286 11.43 -23.26 -28.57
CA GLY A 286 12.21 -22.07 -28.93
C GLY A 286 13.58 -22.36 -29.55
N PHE A 287 13.82 -23.61 -29.96
CA PHE A 287 15.03 -24.08 -30.63
C PHE A 287 14.66 -25.01 -31.78
N LEU A 288 15.57 -25.23 -32.75
CA LEU A 288 15.31 -26.17 -33.85
C LEU A 288 15.66 -27.61 -33.44
N VAL A 289 14.78 -28.55 -33.77
CA VAL A 289 15.05 -29.99 -33.71
C VAL A 289 15.32 -30.49 -35.13
N GLN A 290 16.43 -31.20 -35.31
CA GLN A 290 16.75 -31.94 -36.51
C GLN A 290 16.88 -33.44 -36.19
N GLY A 291 16.52 -34.29 -37.14
CA GLY A 291 16.88 -35.71 -37.06
C GLY A 291 16.47 -36.55 -38.28
N PRO A 292 16.85 -37.84 -38.29
CA PRO A 292 16.52 -38.83 -39.32
C PRO A 292 15.05 -39.28 -39.27
N TYR A 293 14.10 -38.36 -39.14
CA TYR A 293 12.68 -38.67 -39.01
C TYR A 293 12.07 -39.19 -40.32
N ARG A 294 11.18 -40.18 -40.22
CA ARG A 294 10.36 -40.70 -41.34
C ARG A 294 9.13 -39.82 -41.51
N THR A 295 9.00 -39.18 -42.68
CA THR A 295 7.89 -38.28 -43.03
C THR A 295 6.83 -38.96 -43.92
N THR A 296 5.69 -38.31 -44.09
CA THR A 296 4.78 -38.54 -45.24
C THR A 296 5.47 -38.23 -46.58
N PRO A 297 4.93 -38.70 -47.73
CA PRO A 297 5.49 -38.42 -49.06
C PRO A 297 5.55 -36.94 -49.42
N SER A 298 4.55 -36.17 -48.97
CA SER A 298 4.40 -34.72 -49.07
C SER A 298 5.30 -33.93 -48.10
N ARG A 299 5.98 -34.61 -47.16
CA ARG A 299 6.73 -34.02 -46.03
C ARG A 299 5.85 -33.15 -45.09
N ASP A 300 4.52 -33.29 -45.17
CA ASP A 300 3.53 -32.54 -44.38
C ASP A 300 3.48 -32.94 -42.90
N ASN A 301 3.94 -34.15 -42.56
CA ASN A 301 3.76 -34.74 -41.24
C ASN A 301 4.83 -35.81 -40.97
N ILE A 302 5.12 -36.05 -39.69
CA ILE A 302 5.80 -37.25 -39.21
C ILE A 302 4.77 -38.17 -38.53
N PRO A 303 4.58 -39.42 -38.99
CA PRO A 303 3.57 -40.31 -38.41
C PRO A 303 3.86 -40.56 -36.91
N PRO A 304 2.87 -40.36 -36.01
CA PRO A 304 3.08 -40.46 -34.56
C PRO A 304 3.21 -41.92 -34.07
N SER A 305 2.67 -42.88 -34.82
CA SER A 305 2.73 -44.31 -34.54
C SER A 305 4.01 -44.99 -35.06
N GLU A 306 4.88 -44.27 -35.78
CA GLU A 306 6.11 -44.82 -36.35
C GLU A 306 7.15 -45.07 -35.24
N PRO A 307 7.57 -46.33 -34.97
CA PRO A 307 8.45 -46.65 -33.85
C PRO A 307 9.81 -45.95 -33.92
N TRP A 308 10.34 -45.74 -35.13
CA TRP A 308 11.59 -45.00 -35.33
C TRP A 308 11.46 -43.53 -34.90
N ASN A 309 10.38 -42.84 -35.30
CA ASN A 309 10.13 -41.45 -34.89
C ASN A 309 9.98 -41.34 -33.36
N GLN A 310 9.31 -42.31 -32.72
CA GLN A 310 9.19 -42.35 -31.25
C GLN A 310 10.53 -42.59 -30.54
N HIS A 311 11.44 -43.38 -31.12
CA HIS A 311 12.80 -43.53 -30.60
C HIS A 311 13.58 -42.21 -30.73
N LEU A 312 13.55 -41.56 -31.89
CA LEU A 312 14.24 -40.29 -32.11
C LEU A 312 13.75 -39.19 -31.15
N VAL A 313 12.45 -39.06 -30.90
CA VAL A 313 11.95 -38.10 -29.89
C VAL A 313 12.54 -38.37 -28.50
N LYS A 314 12.68 -39.64 -28.09
CA LYS A 314 13.28 -40.00 -26.78
C LYS A 314 14.77 -39.69 -26.71
N GLU A 315 15.51 -39.91 -27.80
CA GLU A 315 16.92 -39.50 -27.89
C GLU A 315 17.07 -37.97 -27.83
N THR A 316 16.23 -37.24 -28.56
CA THR A 316 16.21 -35.76 -28.54
C THR A 316 15.80 -35.22 -27.17
N SER A 317 14.84 -35.85 -26.48
CA SER A 317 14.46 -35.51 -25.09
C SER A 317 15.63 -35.69 -24.12
N SER A 318 16.41 -36.76 -24.30
CA SER A 318 17.60 -37.05 -23.49
C SER A 318 18.73 -36.05 -23.77
N LEU A 319 18.94 -35.72 -25.04
CA LEU A 319 19.90 -34.71 -25.49
C LEU A 319 19.54 -33.31 -25.00
N LEU A 320 18.25 -32.98 -24.89
CA LEU A 320 17.77 -31.72 -24.32
C LEU A 320 18.15 -31.55 -22.84
N VAL A 321 18.02 -32.60 -22.03
CA VAL A 321 18.45 -32.56 -20.62
C VAL A 321 19.98 -32.43 -20.50
N GLU A 322 20.74 -33.08 -21.38
CA GLU A 322 22.20 -32.87 -21.48
C GLU A 322 22.57 -31.45 -21.89
N ALA A 323 21.83 -30.85 -22.84
CA ALA A 323 22.00 -29.45 -23.21
C ALA A 323 21.69 -28.49 -22.06
N MET A 324 20.61 -28.73 -21.29
CA MET A 324 20.28 -27.94 -20.09
C MET A 324 21.42 -27.99 -19.05
N ARG A 325 21.94 -29.19 -18.74
CA ARG A 325 23.09 -29.36 -17.83
C ARG A 325 24.32 -28.59 -18.34
N TRP A 326 24.67 -28.72 -19.62
CA TRP A 326 25.81 -28.01 -20.20
C TRP A 326 25.62 -26.49 -20.18
N MET A 327 24.42 -25.99 -20.52
CA MET A 327 24.11 -24.56 -20.48
C MET A 327 24.16 -24.00 -19.06
N ARG A 328 23.76 -24.76 -18.02
CA ARG A 328 24.00 -24.39 -16.62
C ARG A 328 25.49 -24.28 -16.34
N ASP A 329 26.26 -25.32 -16.67
CA ASP A 329 27.70 -25.41 -16.39
C ASP A 329 28.54 -24.39 -17.19
N LYS A 330 27.91 -23.63 -18.11
CA LYS A 330 28.49 -22.50 -18.86
C LYS A 330 27.83 -21.14 -18.55
N ALA A 331 26.96 -21.05 -17.54
CA ALA A 331 26.21 -19.84 -17.17
C ALA A 331 25.43 -19.22 -18.35
N MET A 332 24.79 -20.09 -19.14
CA MET A 332 23.90 -19.80 -20.28
C MET A 332 22.45 -20.29 -20.06
N LEU A 333 22.17 -21.13 -19.05
CA LEU A 333 20.80 -21.53 -18.69
C LEU A 333 20.11 -20.44 -17.86
N ASP A 334 19.84 -19.31 -18.49
CA ASP A 334 19.11 -18.19 -17.91
C ASP A 334 17.59 -18.29 -18.19
N VAL A 335 16.84 -17.25 -17.80
CA VAL A 335 15.39 -17.19 -18.03
C VAL A 335 15.05 -17.16 -19.53
N SER A 336 15.89 -16.60 -20.41
CA SER A 336 15.70 -16.63 -21.87
C SER A 336 15.91 -18.03 -22.43
N ALA A 337 16.91 -18.77 -21.93
CA ALA A 337 17.09 -20.18 -22.24
C ALA A 337 15.90 -21.04 -21.79
N LEU A 338 15.30 -20.75 -20.62
CA LEU A 338 14.10 -21.47 -20.17
C LEU A 338 12.90 -21.26 -21.11
N ARG A 339 12.73 -20.08 -21.70
CA ARG A 339 11.67 -19.80 -22.70
C ARG A 339 11.80 -20.63 -23.98
N CYS A 340 12.93 -21.31 -24.18
CA CYS A 340 13.12 -22.21 -25.32
C CYS A 340 12.55 -23.61 -25.10
N LEU A 341 12.24 -23.98 -23.85
CA LEU A 341 11.87 -25.33 -23.45
C LEU A 341 10.37 -25.62 -23.65
N PRO A 342 9.96 -26.90 -23.74
CA PRO A 342 8.55 -27.31 -23.74
C PRO A 342 7.92 -27.08 -22.37
N LEU A 343 7.48 -25.84 -22.09
CA LEU A 343 6.84 -25.43 -20.83
C LEU A 343 5.32 -25.24 -20.95
N ASP A 344 4.76 -25.41 -22.14
CA ASP A 344 3.34 -25.15 -22.41
C ASP A 344 2.55 -26.46 -22.58
N ARG A 345 1.77 -26.83 -21.55
CA ARG A 345 1.02 -28.09 -21.51
C ARG A 345 -0.04 -28.18 -22.61
N GLU A 346 -0.55 -27.05 -23.12
CA GLU A 346 -1.56 -27.01 -24.18
C GLU A 346 -0.92 -27.31 -25.55
N LYS A 347 0.36 -26.96 -25.73
CA LYS A 347 1.15 -27.31 -26.92
C LYS A 347 1.78 -28.72 -26.85
N PHE A 348 1.92 -29.26 -25.64
CA PHE A 348 2.48 -30.59 -25.37
C PHE A 348 1.54 -31.49 -24.51
N PRO A 349 0.31 -31.80 -24.98
CA PRO A 349 -0.58 -32.76 -24.31
C PRO A 349 0.01 -34.19 -24.37
N GLN A 350 -0.47 -35.09 -23.50
CA GLN A 350 0.14 -36.41 -23.24
C GLN A 350 0.21 -37.34 -24.46
N ASP A 351 -0.67 -37.16 -25.45
CA ASP A 351 -0.72 -37.91 -26.70
C ASP A 351 0.04 -37.23 -27.87
N SER A 352 0.60 -36.04 -27.65
CA SER A 352 1.36 -35.31 -28.66
C SER A 352 2.72 -35.95 -28.97
N ARG A 353 3.17 -35.77 -30.23
CA ARG A 353 4.45 -36.32 -30.73
C ARG A 353 5.66 -35.96 -29.85
N PHE A 354 5.63 -34.79 -29.20
CA PHE A 354 6.73 -34.22 -28.43
C PHE A 354 6.48 -34.22 -26.91
N ALA A 355 5.40 -34.84 -26.41
CA ALA A 355 5.14 -34.99 -24.98
C ALA A 355 6.34 -35.53 -24.16
N PRO A 356 7.15 -36.50 -24.67
CA PRO A 356 8.33 -36.98 -23.94
C PRO A 356 9.41 -35.91 -23.68
N MET A 357 9.42 -34.81 -24.44
CA MET A 357 10.33 -33.68 -24.18
C MET A 357 9.87 -32.85 -22.98
N PHE A 358 8.56 -32.57 -22.89
CA PHE A 358 7.95 -31.91 -21.74
C PHE A 358 8.20 -32.73 -20.46
N GLU A 359 7.94 -34.04 -20.52
CA GLU A 359 8.12 -34.96 -19.39
C GLU A 359 9.58 -35.06 -18.94
N ALA A 360 10.54 -35.10 -19.88
CA ALA A 360 11.97 -35.10 -19.57
C ALA A 360 12.40 -33.81 -18.87
N VAL A 361 11.93 -32.65 -19.34
CA VAL A 361 12.20 -31.34 -18.73
C VAL A 361 11.57 -31.20 -17.35
N GLN A 362 10.32 -31.65 -17.19
CA GLN A 362 9.61 -31.68 -15.91
C GLN A 362 10.36 -32.54 -14.87
N GLN A 363 10.78 -33.74 -15.26
CA GLN A 363 11.58 -34.62 -14.39
C GLN A 363 12.98 -34.08 -14.10
N ALA A 364 13.60 -33.34 -15.03
CA ALA A 364 14.91 -32.74 -14.82
C ALA A 364 14.85 -31.63 -13.76
N PHE A 365 13.90 -30.70 -13.85
CA PHE A 365 13.71 -29.65 -12.83
C PHE A 365 13.33 -30.19 -11.45
N GLN A 366 12.65 -31.33 -11.36
CA GLN A 366 12.34 -32.00 -10.09
C GLN A 366 13.55 -32.67 -9.43
N LYS A 367 14.58 -33.05 -10.20
CA LYS A 367 15.69 -33.91 -9.72
C LYS A 367 17.06 -33.23 -9.71
N GLU A 368 17.21 -32.12 -10.43
CA GLU A 368 18.51 -31.48 -10.66
C GLU A 368 18.44 -29.97 -10.45
N ALA A 369 19.55 -29.40 -9.99
CA ALA A 369 19.77 -27.96 -9.96
C ALA A 369 19.80 -27.42 -11.39
N LEU A 370 18.65 -26.91 -11.88
CA LEU A 370 18.45 -26.43 -13.26
C LEU A 370 17.51 -25.21 -13.35
N LEU A 371 16.81 -24.82 -12.28
CA LEU A 371 16.02 -23.58 -12.24
C LEU A 371 16.91 -22.41 -11.79
N PRO A 372 16.96 -21.26 -12.50
CA PRO A 372 17.83 -20.14 -12.17
C PRO A 372 17.31 -19.39 -10.92
N THR A 373 18.23 -19.12 -10.00
CA THR A 373 17.99 -18.46 -8.70
C THR A 373 18.19 -16.94 -8.78
N PHE A 374 17.77 -16.22 -7.73
CA PHE A 374 17.95 -14.77 -7.61
C PHE A 374 19.42 -14.35 -7.42
N ASP A 375 20.22 -15.17 -6.75
CA ASP A 375 21.67 -14.99 -6.53
C ASP A 375 22.54 -15.49 -7.70
N GLY A 376 21.92 -16.03 -8.76
CA GLY A 376 22.59 -16.37 -10.02
C GLY A 376 23.12 -17.80 -10.14
N GLY A 377 22.90 -18.65 -9.13
CA GLY A 377 23.07 -20.10 -9.20
C GLY A 377 21.84 -20.83 -9.74
N HIS A 378 21.78 -22.16 -9.55
CA HIS A 378 20.65 -23.00 -9.96
C HIS A 378 20.20 -23.96 -8.85
N VAL A 379 18.92 -24.34 -8.87
CA VAL A 379 18.25 -25.11 -7.81
C VAL A 379 17.21 -26.08 -8.39
N SER A 380 16.80 -27.11 -7.64
CA SER A 380 15.69 -28.02 -7.99
C SER A 380 14.33 -27.45 -7.54
N ALA A 381 13.24 -27.99 -8.07
CA ALA A 381 11.88 -27.53 -7.79
C ALA A 381 11.47 -27.62 -6.31
N ASP A 382 11.89 -28.67 -5.60
CA ASP A 382 11.55 -28.88 -4.19
C ASP A 382 12.28 -27.92 -3.25
N GLN A 383 13.50 -27.51 -3.63
CA GLN A 383 14.39 -26.64 -2.86
C GLN A 383 14.16 -25.12 -3.07
N THR A 384 13.10 -24.71 -3.76
CA THR A 384 12.94 -23.30 -4.19
C THR A 384 11.52 -22.76 -4.10
N ARG A 385 11.36 -21.44 -4.10
CA ARG A 385 10.06 -20.74 -4.13
C ARG A 385 10.10 -19.51 -5.04
N LEU A 386 8.92 -19.07 -5.48
CA LEU A 386 8.74 -17.80 -6.19
C LEU A 386 8.44 -16.68 -5.17
N ALA A 387 9.18 -15.57 -5.22
CA ALA A 387 8.87 -14.37 -4.44
C ALA A 387 8.16 -13.32 -5.30
N ARG A 388 6.97 -12.89 -4.87
CA ARG A 388 6.09 -12.01 -5.65
C ARG A 388 6.69 -10.63 -5.96
N THR A 389 7.59 -10.13 -5.12
CA THR A 389 8.21 -8.80 -5.26
C THR A 389 9.74 -8.89 -5.13
N GLN A 390 10.45 -7.82 -5.49
CA GLN A 390 11.92 -7.79 -5.45
C GLN A 390 12.46 -7.61 -4.03
N GLU A 391 11.81 -6.75 -3.25
CA GLU A 391 12.15 -6.41 -1.87
C GLU A 391 12.11 -7.67 -0.98
N LEU A 392 11.18 -8.60 -1.25
CA LEU A 392 11.13 -9.91 -0.59
C LEU A 392 12.38 -10.76 -0.81
N ARG A 393 12.98 -10.70 -2.00
CA ARG A 393 14.20 -11.47 -2.34
C ARG A 393 15.45 -10.85 -1.75
N GLU A 394 15.47 -9.52 -1.62
CA GLU A 394 16.57 -8.74 -1.06
C GLU A 394 16.53 -8.68 0.48
N LEU A 395 15.37 -8.93 1.09
CA LEU A 395 15.18 -8.95 2.54
C LEU A 395 15.47 -10.32 3.17
N PHE A 396 15.15 -11.44 2.49
CA PHE A 396 15.28 -12.79 3.06
C PHE A 396 16.43 -13.59 2.45
N SER A 397 17.44 -13.91 3.26
CA SER A 397 18.57 -14.78 2.88
C SER A 397 18.15 -16.25 2.69
N PRO A 398 18.92 -17.06 1.94
CA PRO A 398 18.74 -18.52 1.84
C PRO A 398 18.39 -19.23 3.15
N GLU A 399 19.11 -18.93 4.22
CA GLU A 399 18.95 -19.53 5.54
C GLU A 399 17.65 -19.08 6.22
N GLN A 400 17.25 -17.82 6.02
CA GLN A 400 15.99 -17.28 6.54
C GLN A 400 14.78 -17.86 5.79
N VAL A 401 14.89 -18.11 4.49
CA VAL A 401 13.85 -18.80 3.69
C VAL A 401 13.69 -20.25 4.18
N ALA A 402 14.79 -20.97 4.38
CA ALA A 402 14.78 -22.33 4.93
C ALA A 402 14.16 -22.41 6.33
N ALA A 403 14.37 -21.38 7.16
CA ALA A 403 13.80 -21.29 8.50
C ALA A 403 12.29 -20.94 8.54
N LEU A 404 11.70 -20.46 7.43
CA LEU A 404 10.30 -20.02 7.38
C LEU A 404 9.33 -20.99 6.68
N PHE A 405 9.81 -21.83 5.75
CA PHE A 405 8.93 -22.68 4.93
C PHE A 405 9.20 -24.18 5.13
N ASP A 406 10.39 -24.64 4.77
CA ASP A 406 10.95 -25.96 5.08
C ASP A 406 12.48 -25.83 4.98
N SER A 407 13.21 -26.51 5.86
CA SER A 407 14.65 -26.75 5.83
C SER A 407 15.25 -27.07 4.45
N LYS A 408 14.44 -27.62 3.52
CA LYS A 408 14.84 -27.90 2.14
C LYS A 408 14.85 -26.68 1.22
N VAL A 409 14.07 -25.65 1.51
CA VAL A 409 13.89 -24.48 0.64
C VAL A 409 15.06 -23.52 0.85
N THR A 410 16.05 -23.59 -0.04
CA THR A 410 17.31 -22.84 0.09
C THR A 410 17.41 -21.63 -0.81
N ALA A 411 16.49 -21.41 -1.77
CA ALA A 411 16.63 -20.30 -2.72
C ALA A 411 15.29 -19.65 -3.14
N TRP A 412 15.38 -18.38 -3.53
CA TRP A 412 14.39 -17.72 -4.37
C TRP A 412 14.73 -17.95 -5.84
N LEU A 413 13.72 -18.19 -6.68
CA LEU A 413 13.90 -18.16 -8.14
C LEU A 413 14.18 -16.74 -8.66
N SER A 414 14.80 -16.67 -9.84
CA SER A 414 15.21 -15.43 -10.51
C SER A 414 14.08 -14.40 -10.62
N GLY A 415 14.43 -13.14 -10.32
CA GLY A 415 13.49 -12.01 -10.32
C GLY A 415 12.95 -11.61 -11.70
N ASP A 416 13.52 -12.14 -12.79
CA ASP A 416 12.98 -11.98 -14.15
C ASP A 416 11.77 -12.88 -14.43
N ILE A 417 11.53 -13.90 -13.59
CA ILE A 417 10.36 -14.78 -13.72
C ILE A 417 9.13 -14.05 -13.17
N THR A 418 8.53 -13.18 -13.99
CA THR A 418 7.36 -12.38 -13.61
C THR A 418 6.11 -12.74 -14.42
N GLN A 419 4.95 -12.32 -13.91
CA GLN A 419 3.66 -12.47 -14.58
C GLN A 419 3.59 -11.69 -15.91
N ASP A 420 4.32 -10.58 -16.02
CA ASP A 420 4.23 -9.65 -17.16
C ASP A 420 5.33 -9.86 -18.21
N LYS A 421 6.50 -10.39 -17.80
CA LYS A 421 7.62 -10.72 -18.70
C LYS A 421 7.57 -12.16 -19.21
N THR A 422 7.25 -13.11 -18.34
CA THR A 422 7.35 -14.55 -18.61
C THR A 422 6.20 -15.35 -17.94
N PRO A 423 4.93 -15.02 -18.24
CA PRO A 423 3.78 -15.75 -17.70
C PRO A 423 3.85 -17.26 -17.96
N GLU A 424 4.43 -17.68 -19.09
CA GLU A 424 4.60 -19.07 -19.49
C GLU A 424 5.48 -19.87 -18.50
N ILE A 425 6.63 -19.30 -18.11
CA ILE A 425 7.51 -19.92 -17.11
C ILE A 425 6.81 -19.93 -15.75
N ARG A 426 6.26 -18.80 -15.31
CA ARG A 426 5.61 -18.69 -14.00
C ARG A 426 4.42 -19.65 -13.86
N GLN A 427 3.62 -19.81 -14.91
CA GLN A 427 2.51 -20.77 -14.93
C GLN A 427 3.00 -22.21 -14.83
N TYR A 428 4.03 -22.59 -15.58
CA TYR A 428 4.62 -23.92 -15.53
C TYR A 428 5.17 -24.25 -14.12
N LEU A 429 5.97 -23.37 -13.53
CA LEU A 429 6.52 -23.56 -12.18
C LEU A 429 5.42 -23.81 -11.14
N MET A 430 4.34 -23.01 -11.18
CA MET A 430 3.24 -23.11 -10.21
C MET A 430 2.28 -24.28 -10.44
N ARG A 431 2.05 -24.73 -11.69
CA ARG A 431 1.07 -25.79 -12.02
C ARG A 431 1.69 -27.17 -12.25
N GLU A 432 2.89 -27.23 -12.80
CA GLU A 432 3.53 -28.47 -13.28
C GLU A 432 4.68 -28.92 -12.36
N LEU A 433 5.19 -28.02 -11.53
CA LEU A 433 6.24 -28.30 -10.53
C LEU A 433 5.82 -28.00 -9.08
N ASP A 434 4.57 -27.57 -8.85
CA ASP A 434 4.01 -27.25 -7.52
C ASP A 434 4.83 -26.20 -6.72
N ILE A 435 5.51 -25.29 -7.42
CA ILE A 435 6.37 -24.27 -6.80
C ILE A 435 5.52 -23.11 -6.33
N ASP A 436 5.36 -23.03 -5.01
CA ASP A 436 4.51 -22.05 -4.36
C ASP A 436 5.03 -20.60 -4.54
N GLU A 437 4.12 -19.67 -4.88
CA GLU A 437 4.41 -18.22 -4.88
C GLU A 437 4.14 -17.65 -3.49
N ILE A 438 5.16 -17.01 -2.93
CA ILE A 438 5.13 -16.34 -1.63
C ILE A 438 4.81 -14.87 -1.85
N THR A 439 3.70 -14.44 -1.25
CA THR A 439 3.27 -13.05 -1.16
C THR A 439 3.69 -12.45 0.19
N PRO A 440 3.72 -11.11 0.34
CA PRO A 440 3.97 -10.47 1.63
C PRO A 440 3.03 -11.00 2.73
N THR A 441 1.75 -11.26 2.39
CA THR A 441 0.75 -11.78 3.33
C THR A 441 1.04 -13.21 3.79
N LYS A 442 1.42 -14.12 2.88
CA LYS A 442 1.83 -15.50 3.24
C LYS A 442 3.04 -15.48 4.17
N LEU A 443 4.06 -14.69 3.82
CA LEU A 443 5.31 -14.63 4.56
C LEU A 443 5.12 -14.02 5.96
N VAL A 444 4.40 -12.90 6.08
CA VAL A 444 4.20 -12.24 7.37
C VAL A 444 3.43 -13.12 8.35
N ALA A 445 2.45 -13.89 7.86
CA ALA A 445 1.75 -14.88 8.67
C ALA A 445 2.65 -16.03 9.19
N GLY A 446 3.81 -16.26 8.57
CA GLY A 446 4.81 -17.27 8.99
C GLY A 446 5.91 -16.74 9.93
N LEU A 447 5.97 -15.43 10.20
CA LEU A 447 7.01 -14.84 11.06
C LEU A 447 6.81 -15.20 12.53
N SER A 448 7.36 -16.34 12.94
CA SER A 448 7.27 -16.83 14.32
C SER A 448 8.10 -15.96 15.29
N LYS A 449 7.71 -15.99 16.58
CA LYS A 449 8.42 -15.24 17.64
C LYS A 449 9.92 -15.60 17.69
N SER A 450 10.25 -16.89 17.69
CA SER A 450 11.63 -17.38 17.73
C SER A 450 12.42 -17.08 16.46
N PHE A 451 11.77 -17.04 15.29
CA PHE A 451 12.42 -16.56 14.06
C PHE A 451 12.82 -15.10 14.19
N LEU A 452 11.91 -14.22 14.65
CA LEU A 452 12.16 -12.79 14.77
C LEU A 452 13.21 -12.46 15.84
N GLU A 453 13.15 -13.11 17.00
CA GLU A 453 14.11 -12.91 18.10
C GLU A 453 15.55 -13.29 17.72
N ALA A 454 15.74 -14.20 16.76
CA ALA A 454 17.04 -14.59 16.24
C ALA A 454 17.67 -13.57 15.25
N GLN A 455 16.93 -12.56 14.77
CA GLN A 455 17.41 -11.62 13.75
C GLN A 455 18.21 -10.45 14.34
N LEU A 456 19.07 -9.85 13.50
CA LEU A 456 19.81 -8.62 13.84
C LEU A 456 18.90 -7.39 13.76
N ASP A 457 19.19 -6.36 14.57
CA ASP A 457 18.37 -5.14 14.64
C ASP A 457 18.28 -4.39 13.30
N GLU A 458 19.37 -4.37 12.51
CA GLU A 458 19.38 -3.82 11.15
C GLU A 458 18.39 -4.54 10.22
N TRP A 459 18.30 -5.86 10.33
CA TRP A 459 17.37 -6.67 9.56
C TRP A 459 15.91 -6.39 9.97
N VAL A 460 15.65 -6.22 11.27
CA VAL A 460 14.33 -5.87 11.78
C VAL A 460 13.90 -4.46 11.32
N SER A 461 14.82 -3.50 11.23
CA SER A 461 14.54 -2.18 10.61
C SER A 461 14.12 -2.33 9.14
N ARG A 462 14.90 -3.07 8.34
CA ARG A 462 14.58 -3.34 6.92
C ARG A 462 13.25 -4.09 6.74
N LEU A 463 12.89 -4.97 7.67
CA LEU A 463 11.57 -5.60 7.70
C LEU A 463 10.47 -4.54 7.92
N TYR A 464 10.60 -3.66 8.91
CA TYR A 464 9.62 -2.61 9.17
C TYR A 464 9.47 -1.62 8.00
N GLU A 465 10.58 -1.26 7.33
CA GLU A 465 10.59 -0.45 6.10
C GLU A 465 9.80 -1.13 4.98
N PHE A 466 10.03 -2.43 4.75
CA PHE A 466 9.26 -3.23 3.79
C PHE A 466 7.76 -3.32 4.15
N LEU A 467 7.43 -3.48 5.43
CA LEU A 467 6.04 -3.56 5.90
C LEU A 467 5.29 -2.23 5.77
N SER A 468 5.98 -1.08 5.88
CA SER A 468 5.42 0.26 5.65
C SER A 468 4.78 0.37 4.25
N GLY A 469 5.43 -0.18 3.22
CA GLY A 469 4.89 -0.22 1.86
C GLY A 469 3.67 -1.14 1.66
N GLN A 470 3.33 -1.97 2.65
CA GLN A 470 2.38 -3.08 2.52
C GLN A 470 1.21 -3.05 3.54
N GLU A 471 1.18 -2.07 4.46
CA GLU A 471 0.23 -1.96 5.58
C GLU A 471 -1.22 -2.33 5.24
N LYS A 472 -1.78 -1.75 4.16
CA LYS A 472 -3.19 -1.91 3.77
C LYS A 472 -3.55 -3.36 3.44
N ALA A 473 -2.61 -4.13 2.89
CA ALA A 473 -2.78 -5.54 2.58
C ALA A 473 -2.52 -6.45 3.80
N LEU A 474 -1.70 -5.98 4.74
CA LEU A 474 -1.20 -6.79 5.85
C LEU A 474 -1.92 -6.58 7.19
N ARG A 475 -2.63 -5.46 7.39
CA ARG A 475 -3.14 -4.99 8.69
C ARG A 475 -3.72 -6.07 9.62
N ARG A 476 -4.49 -7.02 9.10
CA ARG A 476 -5.09 -8.15 9.86
C ARG A 476 -4.08 -9.12 10.48
N HIS A 477 -2.85 -9.18 9.96
CA HIS A 477 -1.75 -9.99 10.46
C HIS A 477 -0.82 -9.18 11.38
N LEU A 478 -0.74 -7.86 11.22
CA LEU A 478 0.14 -7.00 12.02
C LEU A 478 -0.31 -6.93 13.50
N ASP A 479 -1.61 -7.15 13.77
CA ASP A 479 -2.16 -7.28 15.12
C ASP A 479 -1.98 -8.68 15.75
N THR A 480 -1.64 -9.73 14.97
CA THR A 480 -1.55 -11.12 15.46
C THR A 480 -0.15 -11.72 15.44
N VAL A 481 0.74 -11.19 14.60
CA VAL A 481 2.15 -11.60 14.49
C VAL A 481 2.98 -10.79 15.51
N PRO A 482 3.93 -11.42 16.24
CA PRO A 482 4.72 -10.75 17.28
C PRO A 482 5.84 -9.89 16.68
N LEU A 483 5.49 -8.91 15.84
CA LEU A 483 6.44 -8.12 15.06
C LEU A 483 7.30 -7.17 15.90
N ILE A 484 6.85 -6.77 17.08
CA ILE A 484 7.36 -5.60 17.79
C ILE A 484 8.52 -6.00 18.72
N ARG A 485 9.72 -5.50 18.43
CA ARG A 485 10.93 -5.78 19.21
C ARG A 485 11.09 -4.82 20.39
N LEU A 486 11.12 -5.37 21.59
CA LEU A 486 11.39 -4.65 22.83
C LEU A 486 12.89 -4.37 23.02
N ASP A 487 13.23 -3.50 23.95
CA ASP A 487 14.61 -3.15 24.31
C ASP A 487 15.44 -4.37 24.76
N ASP A 488 14.85 -5.29 25.54
CA ASP A 488 15.43 -6.58 25.91
C ASP A 488 15.74 -7.50 24.70
N GLY A 489 15.20 -7.18 23.52
CA GLY A 489 15.37 -7.90 22.25
C GLY A 489 14.26 -8.91 21.96
N SER A 490 13.34 -9.12 22.90
CA SER A 490 12.21 -10.02 22.77
C SER A 490 11.09 -9.44 21.91
N HIS A 491 10.19 -10.31 21.45
CA HIS A 491 9.14 -9.95 20.49
C HIS A 491 7.71 -10.07 21.03
N VAL A 492 6.86 -9.07 20.74
CA VAL A 492 5.44 -9.00 21.13
C VAL A 492 4.54 -8.56 19.97
N VAL A 493 3.23 -8.83 20.07
CA VAL A 493 2.22 -8.26 19.15
C VAL A 493 2.08 -6.75 19.40
N ALA A 494 1.67 -5.99 18.39
CA ALA A 494 1.46 -4.54 18.54
C ALA A 494 0.36 -4.21 19.57
N ARG A 495 -0.72 -4.99 19.54
CA ARG A 495 -1.93 -4.75 20.33
C ARG A 495 -2.48 -6.04 20.92
N GLU A 496 -3.10 -5.95 22.10
CA GLU A 496 -3.86 -7.02 22.72
C GLU A 496 -5.15 -6.43 23.30
N ASN A 497 -6.30 -7.02 22.97
CA ASN A 497 -7.63 -6.53 23.38
C ASN A 497 -7.85 -5.01 23.14
N GLY A 498 -7.25 -4.47 22.06
CA GLY A 498 -7.33 -3.07 21.67
C GLY A 498 -6.35 -2.12 22.38
N LYS A 499 -5.59 -2.59 23.38
CA LYS A 499 -4.51 -1.82 24.04
C LYS A 499 -3.17 -2.08 23.39
N ALA A 500 -2.30 -1.06 23.32
CA ALA A 500 -0.90 -1.25 22.91
C ALA A 500 -0.15 -2.12 23.93
N ARG A 501 0.72 -3.01 23.44
CA ARG A 501 1.57 -3.89 24.27
C ARG A 501 3.01 -3.40 24.43
N ALA A 502 3.39 -2.40 23.64
CA ALA A 502 4.70 -1.75 23.64
C ALA A 502 4.53 -0.30 23.14
N PHE A 503 5.51 0.55 23.43
CA PHE A 503 5.52 1.96 23.06
C PHE A 503 6.85 2.35 22.38
N LEU A 504 6.86 3.45 21.63
CA LEU A 504 8.08 4.04 21.10
C LEU A 504 8.97 4.56 22.25
N PRO A 505 10.30 4.42 22.14
CA PRO A 505 11.22 4.85 23.18
C PRO A 505 11.35 6.38 23.23
N SER A 506 10.74 7.00 24.24
CA SER A 506 10.79 8.44 24.49
C SER A 506 12.08 8.87 25.22
N ALA A 507 12.14 10.15 25.61
CA ALA A 507 13.19 10.71 26.47
C ALA A 507 12.88 10.59 27.99
N VAL A 508 11.64 10.28 28.37
CA VAL A 508 11.19 10.21 29.77
C VAL A 508 11.33 8.78 30.29
N ALA A 509 11.78 8.62 31.54
CA ALA A 509 11.87 7.32 32.19
C ALA A 509 10.47 6.71 32.39
N THR A 510 10.20 5.59 31.72
CA THR A 510 8.90 4.92 31.74
C THR A 510 8.97 3.50 32.31
N SER A 511 7.83 2.98 32.78
CA SER A 511 7.69 1.60 33.24
C SER A 511 6.93 0.71 32.25
N PHE A 512 6.46 1.27 31.12
CA PHE A 512 5.92 0.47 30.02
C PHE A 512 7.04 -0.21 29.19
N PRO A 513 6.76 -1.36 28.55
CA PRO A 513 7.68 -1.94 27.58
C PRO A 513 7.92 -0.98 26.40
N THR A 514 9.18 -0.65 26.14
CA THR A 514 9.55 0.23 25.01
C THR A 514 10.25 -0.54 23.90
N MET A 515 10.08 -0.09 22.66
CA MET A 515 10.77 -0.67 21.51
C MET A 515 12.26 -0.33 21.52
N ARG A 516 13.08 -1.26 21.03
CA ARG A 516 14.53 -1.05 20.93
C ARG A 516 14.86 0.14 20.02
N ARG A 517 15.62 1.11 20.53
CA ARG A 517 15.93 2.38 19.83
C ARG A 517 16.53 2.18 18.42
N GLN A 518 17.38 1.16 18.22
CA GLN A 518 17.97 0.84 16.91
C GLN A 518 16.93 0.52 15.84
N VAL A 519 15.89 -0.26 16.16
CA VAL A 519 14.88 -0.69 15.17
C VAL A 519 13.81 0.38 14.91
N CYS A 520 13.89 1.54 15.57
CA CYS A 520 12.95 2.68 15.43
C CYS A 520 13.68 3.97 15.02
N ALA A 521 14.84 3.84 14.37
CA ALA A 521 15.71 4.97 14.05
C ALA A 521 15.24 5.79 12.83
N THR A 522 14.69 5.15 11.80
CA THR A 522 14.29 5.79 10.54
C THR A 522 12.89 6.43 10.63
N PRO A 523 12.66 7.60 9.99
CA PRO A 523 11.34 8.24 9.91
C PRO A 523 10.25 7.32 9.34
N GLU A 524 10.59 6.54 8.33
CA GLU A 524 9.70 5.62 7.61
C GLU A 524 9.13 4.55 8.55
N VAL A 525 10.00 3.97 9.38
CA VAL A 525 9.62 3.01 10.41
C VAL A 525 8.80 3.67 11.52
N ARG A 526 9.13 4.90 11.93
CA ARG A 526 8.32 5.64 12.91
C ARG A 526 6.90 5.92 12.39
N LEU A 527 6.74 6.21 11.10
CA LEU A 527 5.43 6.35 10.46
C LEU A 527 4.67 5.01 10.43
N PHE A 528 5.34 3.90 10.08
CA PHE A 528 4.76 2.55 10.12
C PHE A 528 4.27 2.16 11.52
N LEU A 529 5.12 2.31 12.55
CA LEU A 529 4.75 2.00 13.93
C LEU A 529 3.61 2.91 14.42
N SER A 530 3.58 4.17 13.99
CA SER A 530 2.47 5.09 14.25
C SER A 530 1.16 4.69 13.56
N SER A 531 1.20 4.03 12.38
CA SER A 531 -0.01 3.54 11.69
C SER A 531 -0.63 2.31 12.40
N LEU A 532 0.22 1.51 13.04
CA LEU A 532 -0.16 0.50 14.04
C LEU A 532 -0.60 1.13 15.38
N GLY A 533 -0.48 2.46 15.52
CA GLY A 533 -0.77 3.20 16.76
C GLY A 533 0.11 2.77 17.93
N ILE A 534 1.37 2.44 17.65
CA ILE A 534 2.44 2.38 18.65
C ILE A 534 3.02 3.79 18.71
N THR A 535 2.67 4.52 19.77
CA THR A 535 3.13 5.88 20.03
C THR A 535 4.19 5.88 21.14
N GLU A 536 4.78 7.03 21.43
CA GLU A 536 5.46 7.23 22.72
C GLU A 536 4.43 7.10 23.88
N PRO A 537 4.86 6.69 25.09
CA PRO A 537 3.97 6.48 26.22
C PRO A 537 3.48 7.82 26.79
N ASP A 538 2.20 7.90 27.15
CA ASP A 538 1.67 9.04 27.89
C ASP A 538 2.18 9.02 29.35
N PRO A 539 2.87 10.07 29.84
CA PRO A 539 3.41 10.11 31.20
C PRO A 539 2.35 9.98 32.29
N VAL A 540 1.11 10.43 32.07
CA VAL A 540 0.01 10.29 33.04
C VAL A 540 -0.44 8.84 33.14
N ASP A 541 -0.63 8.15 32.02
CA ASP A 541 -1.05 6.74 32.06
C ASP A 541 0.05 5.83 32.63
N ASP A 542 1.34 6.14 32.39
CA ASP A 542 2.46 5.43 33.01
C ASP A 542 2.50 5.61 34.53
N VAL A 543 2.30 6.84 35.02
CA VAL A 543 2.21 7.11 36.46
C VAL A 543 1.02 6.37 37.08
N ILE A 544 -0.17 6.46 36.50
CA ILE A 544 -1.38 5.85 37.07
C ILE A 544 -1.32 4.32 37.02
N TRP A 545 -0.81 3.71 35.94
CA TRP A 545 -0.89 2.25 35.76
C TRP A 545 0.33 1.50 36.33
N ASN A 546 1.51 2.13 36.40
CA ASN A 546 2.75 1.45 36.79
C ASN A 546 3.42 2.00 38.05
N LEU A 547 3.22 3.28 38.38
CA LEU A 547 3.85 3.94 39.55
C LEU A 547 2.93 3.91 40.77
N LEU A 548 1.71 4.47 40.68
CA LEU A 548 0.79 4.54 41.82
C LEU A 548 0.45 3.17 42.45
N PRO A 549 0.38 2.05 41.70
CA PRO A 549 0.19 0.72 42.30
C PRO A 549 1.35 0.19 43.14
N LYS A 550 2.48 0.90 43.27
CA LYS A 550 3.48 0.68 44.34
C LYS A 550 2.94 1.14 45.70
N TYR A 551 2.36 2.34 45.70
CA TYR A 551 1.89 3.12 46.86
C TYR A 551 0.51 2.70 47.38
N GLN A 552 -0.18 1.83 46.65
CA GLN A 552 -1.48 1.23 47.02
C GLN A 552 -1.33 -0.17 47.68
N ARG A 553 -0.12 -0.55 48.07
CA ARG A 553 0.19 -1.82 48.75
C ARG A 553 0.43 -1.59 50.23
N GLU A 554 0.08 -2.58 51.05
CA GLU A 554 0.42 -2.60 52.48
C GLU A 554 1.40 -3.76 52.76
N PRO A 555 2.61 -3.49 53.29
CA PRO A 555 3.24 -2.17 53.44
C PRO A 555 3.64 -1.56 52.08
N VAL A 556 3.84 -0.23 52.08
CA VAL A 556 4.57 0.46 51.01
C VAL A 556 6.07 0.27 51.28
N ASP A 557 6.78 -0.30 50.31
CA ASP A 557 8.21 -0.62 50.40
C ASP A 557 8.93 0.06 49.22
N VAL A 558 9.48 1.25 49.47
CA VAL A 558 10.15 2.13 48.50
C VAL A 558 11.27 2.87 49.25
N ASP A 559 12.49 2.86 48.70
CA ASP A 559 13.64 3.61 49.25
C ASP A 559 13.64 5.10 48.86
N ASP A 560 14.45 5.90 49.54
CA ASP A 560 14.47 7.37 49.40
C ASP A 560 14.84 7.84 47.98
N ASP A 561 15.77 7.16 47.30
CA ASP A 561 16.19 7.48 45.93
C ASP A 561 15.08 7.11 44.92
N ALA A 562 14.46 5.94 45.08
CA ALA A 562 13.32 5.51 44.28
C ALA A 562 12.09 6.41 44.50
N TYR A 563 11.86 6.88 45.74
CA TYR A 563 10.81 7.83 46.06
C TYR A 563 11.02 9.18 45.38
N ALA A 564 12.24 9.72 45.43
CA ALA A 564 12.58 10.97 44.74
C ALA A 564 12.40 10.87 43.22
N ALA A 565 12.81 9.75 42.62
CA ALA A 565 12.61 9.48 41.19
C ALA A 565 11.11 9.34 40.81
N ASP A 566 10.31 8.69 41.65
CA ASP A 566 8.86 8.57 41.42
C ASP A 566 8.13 9.92 41.56
N ILE A 567 8.51 10.78 42.53
CA ILE A 567 7.96 12.14 42.67
C ILE A 567 8.29 13.00 41.44
N GLU A 568 9.49 12.92 40.88
CA GLU A 568 9.83 13.64 39.64
C GLU A 568 9.07 13.11 38.41
N ARG A 569 8.75 11.81 38.34
CA ARG A 569 7.84 11.27 37.31
C ARG A 569 6.42 11.78 37.48
N ILE A 570 5.91 11.85 38.71
CA ILE A 570 4.61 12.46 39.04
C ILE A 570 4.57 13.95 38.65
N ARG A 571 5.62 14.72 38.98
CA ARG A 571 5.74 16.14 38.62
C ARG A 571 5.80 16.35 37.11
N THR A 572 6.57 15.53 36.41
CA THR A 572 6.66 15.55 34.94
C THR A 572 5.29 15.26 34.30
N ALA A 573 4.57 14.23 34.77
CA ALA A 573 3.24 13.91 34.27
C ALA A 573 2.20 15.01 34.57
N PHE A 574 2.28 15.67 35.72
CA PHE A 574 1.40 16.78 36.08
C PHE A 574 1.58 18.02 35.18
N SER A 575 2.78 18.22 34.63
CA SER A 575 3.07 19.30 33.68
C SER A 575 2.44 19.13 32.29
N THR A 576 1.70 18.04 32.04
CA THR A 576 0.98 17.81 30.76
C THR A 576 0.06 18.96 30.37
N ASP A 577 0.10 19.39 29.11
CA ASP A 577 -0.78 20.43 28.55
C ASP A 577 -2.25 19.98 28.47
N SER A 578 -2.51 18.67 28.49
CA SER A 578 -3.86 18.12 28.42
C SER A 578 -4.59 18.26 29.75
N ALA A 579 -5.53 19.22 29.82
CA ALA A 579 -6.35 19.45 31.01
C ALA A 579 -7.11 18.19 31.48
N SER A 580 -7.53 17.31 30.57
CA SER A 580 -8.22 16.06 30.92
C SER A 580 -7.29 14.98 31.48
N GLN A 581 -6.07 14.84 30.95
CA GLN A 581 -5.06 13.96 31.56
C GLN A 581 -4.56 14.54 32.89
N ARG A 582 -4.42 15.86 33.02
CA ARG A 582 -4.06 16.52 34.29
C ARG A 582 -5.11 16.27 35.37
N GLU A 583 -6.40 16.37 35.04
CA GLU A 583 -7.49 16.05 35.98
C GLU A 583 -7.52 14.56 36.37
N LYS A 584 -7.35 13.66 35.39
CA LYS A 584 -7.27 12.22 35.61
C LYS A 584 -6.12 11.83 36.55
N LEU A 585 -4.94 12.43 36.36
CA LEU A 585 -3.81 12.28 37.28
C LEU A 585 -4.15 12.82 38.66
N ARG A 586 -4.70 14.05 38.74
CA ARG A 586 -5.06 14.73 39.99
C ARG A 586 -6.05 13.92 40.84
N SER A 587 -7.02 13.24 40.21
CA SER A 587 -7.93 12.31 40.89
C SER A 587 -7.20 11.08 41.42
N ALA A 588 -6.43 10.39 40.58
CA ALA A 588 -5.70 9.18 41.00
C ALA A 588 -4.68 9.45 42.13
N LEU A 589 -4.06 10.64 42.13
CA LEU A 589 -3.17 11.11 43.19
C LEU A 589 -3.90 11.45 44.49
N ARG A 590 -5.12 12.01 44.44
CA ARG A 590 -5.93 12.29 45.64
C ARG A 590 -6.22 11.01 46.43
N ASP A 591 -6.59 9.95 45.72
CA ASP A 591 -7.02 8.68 46.33
C ASP A 591 -5.85 7.79 46.78
N THR A 592 -4.60 8.15 46.47
CA THR A 592 -3.40 7.33 46.72
C THR A 592 -2.55 7.87 47.88
N ASN A 593 -2.09 6.98 48.77
CA ASN A 593 -1.11 7.29 49.81
C ASN A 593 0.30 7.45 49.19
N PHE A 594 0.67 8.65 48.72
CA PHE A 594 2.00 8.89 48.13
C PHE A 594 2.81 10.03 48.77
N VAL A 595 2.21 10.81 49.69
CA VAL A 595 2.85 11.99 50.26
C VAL A 595 3.65 11.61 51.51
N MET A 596 4.98 11.76 51.49
CA MET A 596 5.80 11.56 52.68
C MET A 596 5.59 12.71 53.66
N VAL A 597 5.23 12.39 54.89
CA VAL A 597 4.83 13.32 55.94
C VAL A 597 5.45 12.98 57.28
N ILE A 598 5.58 13.97 58.17
CA ILE A 598 5.93 13.80 59.57
C ILE A 598 4.69 14.05 60.44
N ASP A 599 4.46 13.17 61.42
CA ASP A 599 3.55 13.41 62.55
C ASP A 599 4.15 14.46 63.49
N THR A 600 3.50 15.61 63.66
CA THR A 600 4.03 16.73 64.43
C THR A 600 4.14 16.51 65.95
N GLY A 601 3.55 15.43 66.48
CA GLY A 601 3.56 15.07 67.90
C GLY A 601 4.60 14.01 68.25
N ASN A 602 4.94 13.10 67.33
CA ASN A 602 5.91 12.03 67.58
C ASN A 602 7.16 12.04 66.67
N GLY A 603 7.19 12.86 65.62
CA GLY A 603 8.35 13.08 64.76
C GLY A 603 8.68 11.93 63.79
N LYS A 604 7.80 10.92 63.64
CA LYS A 604 8.01 9.82 62.69
C LYS A 604 7.50 10.17 61.30
N ALA A 605 8.16 9.61 60.30
CA ALA A 605 7.72 9.67 58.91
C ALA A 605 6.63 8.61 58.61
N TYR A 606 5.67 9.00 57.78
CA TYR A 606 4.57 8.18 57.27
C TYR A 606 4.29 8.54 55.81
N ILE A 607 3.57 7.70 55.08
CA ILE A 607 3.06 8.02 53.74
C ILE A 607 1.53 8.16 53.81
N ALA A 608 1.00 9.29 53.38
CA ALA A 608 -0.41 9.66 53.51
C ALA A 608 -1.03 10.13 52.18
N LYS A 609 -2.37 10.21 52.12
CA LYS A 609 -3.09 10.87 51.03
C LYS A 609 -2.89 12.39 51.08
N PRO A 610 -2.90 13.12 49.94
CA PRO A 610 -2.92 14.59 49.94
C PRO A 610 -3.99 15.20 50.84
N GLU A 611 -5.23 14.71 50.82
CA GLU A 611 -6.35 15.24 51.61
C GLU A 611 -6.18 15.17 53.14
N ASP A 612 -5.28 14.31 53.62
CA ASP A 612 -4.97 14.16 55.05
C ASP A 612 -3.77 14.99 55.51
N THR A 613 -3.22 15.84 54.64
CA THR A 613 -1.92 16.49 54.87
C THR A 613 -1.94 18.00 54.80
N TYR A 614 -1.11 18.61 55.65
CA TYR A 614 -0.80 20.03 55.63
C TYR A 614 0.51 20.28 54.88
N ILE A 615 0.49 21.27 53.97
CA ILE A 615 1.71 21.79 53.35
C ILE A 615 2.57 22.43 54.45
N ALA A 616 3.86 22.11 54.45
CA ALA A 616 4.85 22.57 55.42
C ALA A 616 5.21 24.06 55.27
N THR A 617 4.26 24.92 55.66
CA THR A 617 4.46 26.35 55.85
C THR A 617 4.95 26.62 57.27
N GLU A 618 5.77 27.67 57.43
CA GLU A 618 6.28 28.09 58.75
C GLU A 618 5.15 28.27 59.78
N ARG A 619 4.04 28.90 59.36
CA ARG A 619 2.84 29.12 60.19
C ARG A 619 2.24 27.81 60.71
N LEU A 620 2.02 26.82 59.84
CA LEU A 620 1.41 25.55 60.25
C LEU A 620 2.38 24.68 61.05
N GLN A 621 3.68 24.71 60.73
CA GLN A 621 4.71 24.03 61.52
C GLN A 621 4.78 24.60 62.95
N GLN A 622 4.79 25.93 63.12
CA GLN A 622 4.74 26.57 64.44
C GLN A 622 3.44 26.24 65.19
N LEU A 623 2.30 26.22 64.49
CA LEU A 623 0.99 25.94 65.09
C LEU A 623 0.89 24.51 65.62
N PHE A 624 1.24 23.51 64.82
CA PHE A 624 1.02 22.10 65.14
C PHE A 624 2.22 21.37 65.76
N ALA A 625 3.42 21.99 65.86
CA ALA A 625 4.54 21.38 66.59
C ALA A 625 4.13 20.93 68.00
N GLY A 626 4.29 19.62 68.28
CA GLY A 626 3.87 18.95 69.53
C GLY A 626 2.46 18.35 69.52
N VAL A 627 1.67 18.53 68.45
CA VAL A 627 0.29 18.02 68.32
C VAL A 627 0.32 16.68 67.59
N GLN A 628 -0.22 15.63 68.22
CA GLN A 628 -0.32 14.27 67.66
C GLN A 628 -1.41 14.15 66.59
N ASP A 629 -1.32 13.13 65.74
CA ASP A 629 -2.25 12.82 64.65
C ASP A 629 -2.38 13.96 63.61
N ILE A 630 -1.33 14.76 63.44
CA ILE A 630 -1.27 15.85 62.47
C ILE A 630 -0.07 15.68 61.54
N PHE A 631 -0.37 15.46 60.26
CA PHE A 631 0.61 15.17 59.22
C PHE A 631 0.99 16.43 58.44
N ILE A 632 2.28 16.79 58.49
CA ILE A 632 2.88 17.85 57.69
C ILE A 632 3.84 17.24 56.66
N VAL A 633 3.81 17.72 55.41
CA VAL A 633 4.76 17.32 54.32
C VAL A 633 6.21 17.31 54.82
N ASN A 634 6.93 16.21 54.59
CA ASN A 634 8.32 16.10 55.07
C ASN A 634 9.27 16.93 54.19
N ASN A 635 9.52 18.16 54.63
CA ASN A 635 10.51 19.08 54.04
C ASN A 635 11.97 18.57 54.11
N GLU A 636 12.30 17.44 54.75
CA GLU A 636 13.64 16.85 54.67
C GLU A 636 13.95 16.31 53.26
N TYR A 637 12.94 15.82 52.54
CA TYR A 637 13.06 15.34 51.16
C TYR A 637 13.12 16.51 50.18
N ASP A 638 14.21 16.61 49.40
CA ASP A 638 14.38 17.68 48.41
C ASP A 638 13.29 17.69 47.32
N CYS A 639 12.80 16.52 46.91
CA CYS A 639 11.71 16.38 45.93
C CYS A 639 10.35 16.91 46.42
N LEU A 640 10.20 17.19 47.71
CA LEU A 640 8.99 17.80 48.31
C LEU A 640 9.16 19.30 48.60
N ARG A 641 10.31 19.90 48.21
CA ARG A 641 10.60 21.34 48.28
C ARG A 641 10.25 22.04 46.97
N GLY A 642 10.14 23.36 47.02
CA GLY A 642 9.76 24.20 45.87
C GLY A 642 8.27 24.47 45.80
N GLU A 643 7.84 25.25 44.81
CA GLU A 643 6.44 25.69 44.67
C GLU A 643 5.63 24.77 43.76
N ASP A 644 6.23 24.24 42.68
CA ASP A 644 5.63 23.28 41.74
C ASP A 644 4.95 22.10 42.46
N ILE A 645 5.69 21.44 43.37
CA ILE A 645 5.20 20.28 44.10
C ILE A 645 4.14 20.68 45.14
N ARG A 646 4.20 21.88 45.69
CA ARG A 646 3.15 22.42 46.58
C ARG A 646 1.89 22.80 45.82
N GLU A 647 1.98 23.20 44.55
CA GLU A 647 0.80 23.40 43.70
C GLU A 647 0.16 22.05 43.36
N LEU A 648 0.98 21.07 42.93
CA LEU A 648 0.55 19.70 42.68
C LEU A 648 -0.19 19.10 43.88
N LEU A 649 0.45 19.07 45.05
CA LEU A 649 -0.13 18.52 46.29
C LEU A 649 -1.42 19.24 46.71
N VAL A 650 -1.50 20.57 46.58
CA VAL A 650 -2.73 21.35 46.85
C VAL A 650 -3.83 21.05 45.84
N SER A 651 -3.49 20.85 44.57
CA SER A 651 -4.48 20.49 43.55
C SER A 651 -5.10 19.11 43.81
N CYS A 652 -4.32 18.18 44.38
CA CYS A 652 -4.79 16.86 44.79
C CYS A 652 -5.63 16.92 46.07
N GLY A 653 -5.20 17.65 47.10
CA GLY A 653 -6.01 17.87 48.31
C GLY A 653 -5.29 18.45 49.54
N ALA A 654 -3.96 18.58 49.52
CA ALA A 654 -3.20 19.05 50.68
C ALA A 654 -3.49 20.53 50.99
N SER A 655 -3.53 20.90 52.27
CA SER A 655 -3.93 22.27 52.65
C SER A 655 -2.76 23.14 53.11
N ARG A 656 -2.75 24.41 52.67
CA ARG A 656 -1.87 25.47 53.20
C ARG A 656 -2.47 26.21 54.40
N TYR A 657 -3.67 25.81 54.83
CA TYR A 657 -4.53 26.48 55.82
C TYR A 657 -5.21 25.43 56.72
N LEU A 658 -5.82 25.85 57.84
CA LEU A 658 -6.60 24.96 58.71
C LEU A 658 -7.65 24.17 57.91
N ILE A 659 -7.71 22.85 58.11
CA ILE A 659 -8.65 21.96 57.41
C ILE A 659 -9.95 21.88 58.22
N PRO A 660 -11.11 22.30 57.67
CA PRO A 660 -12.40 22.06 58.30
C PRO A 660 -12.80 20.59 58.14
N GLU A 661 -13.11 19.94 59.26
CA GLU A 661 -13.60 18.57 59.28
C GLU A 661 -15.11 18.58 59.52
N ALA A 662 -15.86 18.00 58.59
CA ALA A 662 -17.30 17.81 58.73
C ALA A 662 -17.57 16.76 59.82
N ILE A 663 -18.39 17.11 60.80
CA ILE A 663 -18.75 16.25 61.92
C ILE A 663 -20.27 16.16 62.10
N SER A 664 -20.74 15.10 62.76
CA SER A 664 -22.15 15.02 63.17
C SER A 664 -22.45 16.11 64.20
N SER A 665 -23.42 16.98 63.90
CA SER A 665 -23.74 18.11 64.78
C SER A 665 -24.17 17.67 66.18
N SER A 666 -23.61 18.33 67.19
CA SER A 666 -24.01 18.16 68.59
C SER A 666 -25.35 18.80 68.95
N LEU A 667 -26.04 19.47 68.01
CA LEU A 667 -27.29 20.20 68.27
C LEU A 667 -28.41 19.29 68.80
N GLY A 668 -28.80 19.51 70.04
CA GLY A 668 -29.88 18.82 70.72
C GLY A 668 -31.27 19.24 70.23
N HIS A 669 -32.29 18.44 70.53
CA HIS A 669 -33.67 18.68 70.09
C HIS A 669 -34.23 20.05 70.54
N SER A 670 -33.84 20.52 71.73
CA SER A 670 -34.17 21.86 72.24
C SER A 670 -33.56 22.97 71.38
N GLU A 671 -32.28 22.87 71.04
CA GLU A 671 -31.56 23.85 70.23
C GLU A 671 -32.07 23.87 68.79
N ARG A 672 -32.29 22.70 68.18
CA ARG A 672 -32.96 22.59 66.86
C ARG A 672 -34.32 23.28 66.88
N THR A 673 -35.14 23.04 67.91
CA THR A 673 -36.48 23.65 68.02
C THR A 673 -36.41 25.16 68.24
N GLN A 674 -35.41 25.66 68.98
CA GLN A 674 -35.19 27.10 69.12
C GLN A 674 -34.75 27.75 67.80
N ILE A 675 -33.81 27.15 67.07
CA ILE A 675 -33.42 27.59 65.71
C ILE A 675 -34.63 27.62 64.76
N ARG A 676 -35.52 26.61 64.82
CA ARG A 676 -36.76 26.59 64.02
C ARG A 676 -37.70 27.76 64.37
N ARG A 677 -37.84 28.07 65.66
CA ARG A 677 -38.66 29.18 66.18
C ARG A 677 -38.11 30.54 65.74
N ASP A 678 -36.80 30.75 65.89
CA ASP A 678 -36.13 32.01 65.55
C ASP A 678 -36.13 32.29 64.04
N ALA A 679 -36.13 31.23 63.21
CA ALA A 679 -36.32 31.32 61.76
C ALA A 679 -37.80 31.41 61.31
N GLY A 680 -38.75 31.49 62.25
CA GLY A 680 -40.17 31.72 62.00
C GLY A 680 -41.00 30.49 61.56
N LEU A 681 -40.44 29.28 61.60
CA LEU A 681 -41.14 28.04 61.21
C LEU A 681 -40.84 26.93 62.23
N GLU A 682 -41.40 27.04 63.43
CA GLU A 682 -41.12 26.11 64.55
C GLU A 682 -41.51 24.65 64.25
N ARG A 683 -42.54 24.45 63.41
CA ARG A 683 -43.05 23.12 63.01
C ARG A 683 -42.18 22.52 61.90
N ALA A 684 -41.98 21.21 61.96
CA ALA A 684 -41.33 20.43 60.91
C ALA A 684 -42.09 19.12 60.69
N SER A 685 -42.29 18.74 59.42
CA SER A 685 -42.74 17.39 59.02
C SER A 685 -41.56 16.53 58.56
N TRP A 686 -40.42 17.15 58.25
CA TRP A 686 -39.12 16.50 58.05
C TRP A 686 -37.99 17.45 58.49
N GLU A 687 -36.86 16.90 58.92
CA GLU A 687 -35.62 17.65 59.17
C GLU A 687 -34.42 16.91 58.57
N SER A 688 -33.40 17.65 58.11
CA SER A 688 -32.09 17.07 57.78
C SER A 688 -31.29 16.80 59.05
N GLN A 689 -30.28 15.93 58.97
CA GLN A 689 -29.19 16.03 59.94
C GLN A 689 -28.49 17.38 59.75
N PRO A 690 -28.15 18.12 60.83
CA PRO A 690 -27.41 19.35 60.68
C PRO A 690 -25.96 19.06 60.30
N GLU A 691 -25.46 19.80 59.32
CA GLU A 691 -24.05 19.86 58.94
C GLU A 691 -23.31 20.73 59.97
N ASP A 692 -22.14 20.31 60.43
CA ASP A 692 -21.37 21.00 61.47
C ASP A 692 -19.88 20.75 61.25
N PHE A 693 -19.04 21.65 61.74
CA PHE A 693 -17.61 21.65 61.43
C PHE A 693 -16.75 21.83 62.69
N THR A 694 -15.67 21.04 62.76
CA THR A 694 -14.50 21.31 63.60
C THR A 694 -13.30 21.66 62.71
N LEU A 695 -12.12 21.87 63.30
CA LEU A 695 -10.86 22.04 62.57
C LEU A 695 -9.89 20.92 62.96
N ARG A 696 -9.26 20.30 61.96
CA ARG A 696 -8.35 19.16 62.14
C ARG A 696 -7.20 19.49 63.10
N GLY A 697 -7.12 18.74 64.20
CA GLY A 697 -6.12 18.90 65.26
C GLY A 697 -6.41 19.98 66.30
N LEU A 698 -7.56 20.68 66.23
CA LEU A 698 -7.85 21.78 67.17
C LEU A 698 -8.02 21.28 68.61
N THR A 699 -8.62 20.12 68.84
CA THR A 699 -8.82 19.57 70.19
C THR A 699 -7.46 19.28 70.84
N GLN A 700 -6.62 18.52 70.14
CA GLN A 700 -5.27 18.16 70.57
C GLN A 700 -4.37 19.40 70.75
N LEU A 701 -4.53 20.42 69.89
CA LEU A 701 -3.86 21.71 70.03
C LEU A 701 -4.30 22.43 71.33
N LEU A 702 -5.60 22.51 71.60
CA LEU A 702 -6.14 23.16 72.80
C LEU A 702 -5.75 22.41 74.09
N GLU A 703 -5.63 21.08 74.03
CA GLU A 703 -5.13 20.24 75.14
C GLU A 703 -3.62 20.39 75.37
N LEU A 704 -2.83 20.69 74.32
CA LEU A 704 -1.40 20.97 74.41
C LEU A 704 -1.11 22.35 75.03
N LEU A 705 -1.91 23.39 74.75
CA LEU A 705 -1.61 24.77 75.15
C LEU A 705 -1.24 24.96 76.65
N PRO A 706 -1.92 24.34 77.63
CA PRO A 706 -1.60 24.51 79.05
C PRO A 706 -0.29 23.84 79.50
N THR A 707 0.33 22.98 78.67
CA THR A 707 1.59 22.29 79.00
C THR A 707 2.83 23.02 78.51
N LEU A 708 2.68 24.08 77.72
CA LEU A 708 3.77 24.82 77.08
C LEU A 708 4.30 25.94 77.99
N LYS A 709 5.54 26.39 77.77
CA LYS A 709 6.08 27.57 78.50
C LYS A 709 5.31 28.83 78.07
N PRO A 710 5.16 29.86 78.94
CA PRO A 710 4.36 31.05 78.64
C PRO A 710 4.67 31.72 77.29
N ASN A 711 5.96 31.85 76.92
CA ASN A 711 6.37 32.44 75.64
C ASN A 711 6.01 31.56 74.43
N GLU A 712 6.09 30.23 74.57
CA GLU A 712 5.79 29.24 73.53
C GLU A 712 4.27 29.15 73.32
N MET A 713 3.51 29.15 74.42
CA MET A 713 2.06 29.28 74.43
C MET A 713 1.62 30.58 73.75
N ALA A 714 2.13 31.74 74.19
CA ALA A 714 1.73 33.05 73.68
C ALA A 714 2.01 33.23 72.17
N ALA A 715 3.10 32.64 71.67
CA ALA A 715 3.36 32.56 70.25
C ALA A 715 2.33 31.66 69.53
N LYS A 716 2.12 30.42 70.01
CA LYS A 716 1.24 29.43 69.36
C LYS A 716 -0.23 29.88 69.31
N VAL A 717 -0.75 30.55 70.34
CA VAL A 717 -2.13 31.09 70.35
C VAL A 717 -2.32 32.29 69.41
N LYS A 718 -1.30 33.14 69.26
CA LYS A 718 -1.29 34.19 68.24
C LYS A 718 -1.29 33.59 66.83
N VAL A 719 -0.48 32.55 66.60
CA VAL A 719 -0.44 31.81 65.33
C VAL A 719 -1.79 31.15 65.02
N LEU A 720 -2.52 30.64 66.03
CA LEU A 720 -3.88 30.13 65.87
C LEU A 720 -4.85 31.23 65.41
N TRP A 721 -4.79 32.43 65.99
CA TRP A 721 -5.59 33.57 65.54
C TRP A 721 -5.28 33.99 64.09
N GLU A 722 -4.00 34.02 63.71
CA GLU A 722 -3.60 34.29 62.32
C GLU A 722 -4.11 33.21 61.35
N ALA A 723 -4.00 31.93 61.71
CA ALA A 723 -4.47 30.81 60.87
C ALA A 723 -6.01 30.76 60.74
N LEU A 724 -6.75 31.21 61.76
CA LEU A 724 -8.20 31.43 61.69
C LEU A 724 -8.54 32.61 60.76
N ALA A 725 -7.72 33.65 60.72
CA ALA A 725 -7.92 34.79 59.81
C ALA A 725 -7.59 34.41 58.35
N ASP A 726 -6.61 33.53 58.11
CA ASP A 726 -6.38 32.98 56.77
C ASP A 726 -7.56 32.12 56.29
N LEU A 727 -8.16 31.33 57.19
CA LEU A 727 -9.34 30.51 56.89
C LEU A 727 -10.56 31.39 56.54
N GLU A 728 -10.77 32.47 57.29
CA GLU A 728 -11.82 33.47 57.03
C GLU A 728 -11.65 34.11 55.65
N ALA A 729 -10.43 34.52 55.30
CA ALA A 729 -10.09 35.10 54.01
C ALA A 729 -10.30 34.14 52.80
N ARG A 730 -10.49 32.84 53.04
CA ARG A 730 -10.86 31.84 52.01
C ARG A 730 -12.36 31.57 51.90
N GLY A 731 -13.15 32.07 52.84
CA GLY A 731 -14.61 31.96 52.83
C GLY A 731 -15.19 31.61 54.19
N THR A 732 -16.19 32.37 54.62
CA THR A 732 -16.81 32.20 55.95
C THR A 732 -17.65 30.93 56.12
N ALA A 733 -17.80 30.10 55.09
CA ALA A 733 -18.69 28.93 55.07
C ALA A 733 -18.42 27.94 56.22
N ALA A 734 -17.16 27.55 56.44
CA ALA A 734 -16.77 26.59 57.48
C ALA A 734 -17.11 27.07 58.91
N PHE A 735 -17.22 28.39 59.14
CA PHE A 735 -17.54 28.96 60.45
C PHE A 735 -19.02 28.77 60.84
N TYR A 736 -19.86 28.26 59.94
CA TYR A 736 -21.26 27.98 60.18
C TYR A 736 -21.58 26.50 59.95
N GLY A 737 -22.28 25.90 60.91
CA GLY A 737 -23.09 24.73 60.62
C GLY A 737 -24.41 25.11 59.94
N SER A 738 -25.04 24.13 59.30
CA SER A 738 -26.21 24.27 58.43
C SER A 738 -27.32 23.31 58.90
N TYR A 739 -28.55 23.79 58.99
CA TYR A 739 -29.71 22.99 59.38
C TYR A 739 -30.91 23.34 58.50
N ARG A 740 -31.51 22.33 57.86
CA ARG A 740 -32.64 22.49 56.93
C ARG A 740 -33.82 21.61 57.36
N TRP A 741 -35.01 22.20 57.36
CA TRP A 741 -36.26 21.50 57.68
C TRP A 741 -37.40 22.05 56.84
N GLY A 742 -38.51 21.32 56.78
CA GLY A 742 -39.70 21.76 56.08
C GLY A 742 -41.01 21.31 56.73
N TYR A 743 -42.08 22.02 56.40
CA TYR A 743 -43.44 21.71 56.83
C TYR A 743 -44.41 22.01 55.68
N SER A 744 -45.10 20.99 55.18
CA SER A 744 -45.86 21.10 53.92
C SER A 744 -44.96 21.63 52.78
N HIS A 745 -45.40 22.65 52.03
CA HIS A 745 -44.65 23.23 50.91
C HIS A 745 -43.54 24.21 51.33
N GLU A 746 -43.47 24.62 52.61
CA GLU A 746 -42.42 25.52 53.10
C GLU A 746 -41.16 24.76 53.52
N THR A 747 -40.00 25.25 53.11
CA THR A 747 -38.68 24.80 53.56
C THR A 747 -37.87 25.98 54.07
N LYS A 748 -37.19 25.81 55.20
CA LYS A 748 -36.29 26.80 55.79
C LYS A 748 -34.91 26.19 56.00
N THR A 749 -33.88 27.01 55.84
CA THR A 749 -32.50 26.68 56.21
C THR A 749 -31.99 27.76 57.15
N ALA A 750 -31.40 27.38 58.26
CA ALA A 750 -30.73 28.29 59.18
C ALA A 750 -29.23 27.94 59.27
N ARG A 751 -28.42 28.96 59.57
CA ARG A 751 -27.02 28.81 59.91
C ARG A 751 -26.82 29.07 61.40
N PHE A 752 -25.92 28.33 62.02
CA PHE A 752 -25.54 28.46 63.42
C PHE A 752 -24.01 28.38 63.53
N ASP A 753 -23.42 28.86 64.62
CA ASP A 753 -21.95 28.85 64.75
C ASP A 753 -21.41 27.42 64.84
N ALA A 754 -20.42 27.12 63.99
CA ALA A 754 -19.81 25.79 63.90
C ALA A 754 -19.15 25.36 65.23
N THR A 755 -19.04 24.06 65.44
CA THR A 755 -18.52 23.48 66.69
C THR A 755 -17.17 24.08 67.11
N PHE A 756 -16.22 24.31 66.19
CA PHE A 756 -14.95 24.93 66.60
C PHE A 756 -15.11 26.35 67.18
N ILE A 757 -16.04 27.16 66.66
CA ILE A 757 -16.34 28.50 67.21
C ILE A 757 -17.03 28.38 68.57
N ARG A 758 -17.93 27.40 68.76
CA ARG A 758 -18.52 27.12 70.07
C ARG A 758 -17.44 26.70 71.09
N THR A 759 -16.51 25.84 70.69
CA THR A 759 -15.36 25.39 71.49
C THR A 759 -14.43 26.56 71.86
N LEU A 760 -14.00 27.38 70.89
CA LEU A 760 -13.11 28.52 71.13
C LEU A 760 -13.73 29.59 72.06
N ASN A 761 -15.07 29.70 72.11
CA ASN A 761 -15.76 30.58 73.06
C ASN A 761 -15.88 29.98 74.48
N GLN A 762 -15.79 28.65 74.61
CA GLN A 762 -16.00 27.94 75.88
C GLN A 762 -14.71 27.48 76.55
N VAL A 763 -13.65 27.18 75.79
CA VAL A 763 -12.33 26.75 76.27
C VAL A 763 -11.46 27.95 76.66
N ALA A 764 -10.52 27.74 77.57
CA ALA A 764 -9.52 28.73 77.93
C ALA A 764 -8.29 28.61 77.01
N TRP A 765 -8.09 29.58 76.11
CA TRP A 765 -7.02 29.55 75.10
C TRP A 765 -6.45 30.94 74.77
N VAL A 766 -7.03 32.02 75.28
CA VAL A 766 -6.55 33.39 75.10
C VAL A 766 -5.75 33.80 76.36
N PRO A 767 -4.54 34.34 76.25
CA PRO A 767 -3.80 34.80 77.42
C PRO A 767 -4.43 36.06 78.01
N ASN A 768 -4.49 36.15 79.34
CA ASN A 768 -4.79 37.39 80.07
C ASN A 768 -3.54 38.28 80.18
N ALA A 769 -3.66 39.43 80.87
CA ALA A 769 -2.54 40.36 81.08
C ALA A 769 -1.38 39.78 81.91
N ASP A 770 -1.65 38.75 82.70
CA ASP A 770 -0.70 38.04 83.55
C ASP A 770 -0.05 36.82 82.85
N GLY A 771 -0.48 36.51 81.61
CA GLY A 771 0.00 35.39 80.80
C GLY A 771 -0.71 34.05 81.04
N GLU A 772 -1.80 34.01 81.81
CA GLU A 772 -2.60 32.81 82.04
C GLU A 772 -3.66 32.61 80.96
N LEU A 773 -3.93 31.36 80.58
CA LEU A 773 -4.97 31.02 79.61
C LEU A 773 -6.37 31.18 80.21
N VAL A 774 -7.20 31.99 79.56
CA VAL A 774 -8.60 32.25 79.93
C VAL A 774 -9.53 32.16 78.70
N ARG A 775 -10.84 32.17 78.94
CA ARG A 775 -11.86 32.22 77.86
C ARG A 775 -11.89 33.63 77.25
N PRO A 776 -12.12 33.79 75.93
CA PRO A 776 -12.11 35.10 75.26
C PRO A 776 -12.91 36.21 75.98
N LYS A 777 -14.10 35.86 76.51
CA LYS A 777 -15.03 36.80 77.19
C LYS A 777 -14.49 37.51 78.44
N PHE A 778 -13.30 37.15 78.91
CA PHE A 778 -12.63 37.82 80.03
C PHE A 778 -11.52 38.80 79.58
N VAL A 779 -11.09 38.74 78.31
CA VAL A 779 -9.98 39.51 77.75
C VAL A 779 -10.50 40.59 76.80
N VAL A 780 -9.99 41.82 76.93
CA VAL A 780 -10.23 42.90 75.95
C VAL A 780 -9.25 42.73 74.81
N PHE A 781 -9.73 42.62 73.56
CA PHE A 781 -8.92 42.23 72.41
C PHE A 781 -7.67 43.11 72.21
N ASP A 782 -7.81 44.43 72.36
CA ASP A 782 -6.72 45.40 72.15
C ASP A 782 -5.49 45.14 73.05
N ALA A 783 -5.68 44.52 74.22
CA ALA A 783 -4.59 44.19 75.14
C ALA A 783 -3.68 43.06 74.63
N LEU A 784 -4.09 42.32 73.60
CA LEU A 784 -3.33 41.19 73.03
C LEU A 784 -2.27 41.63 72.01
N GLY A 785 -2.40 42.84 71.44
CA GLY A 785 -1.54 43.31 70.35
C GLY A 785 -1.67 42.49 69.05
N TRP A 786 -2.75 41.71 68.89
CA TRP A 786 -3.02 40.92 67.68
C TRP A 786 -3.66 41.79 66.59
N LYS A 787 -3.47 41.42 65.32
CA LYS A 787 -4.13 42.12 64.20
C LYS A 787 -5.64 41.84 64.28
N PRO A 788 -6.52 42.87 64.33
CA PRO A 788 -7.96 42.65 64.36
C PRO A 788 -8.46 42.08 63.03
N ASN A 789 -9.40 41.14 63.12
CA ASN A 789 -10.18 40.63 62.00
C ASN A 789 -11.66 40.90 62.35
N PRO A 790 -12.37 41.77 61.60
CA PRO A 790 -13.75 42.13 61.93
C PRO A 790 -14.70 40.94 62.01
N PHE A 791 -14.60 39.97 61.10
CA PHE A 791 -15.47 38.79 61.12
C PHE A 791 -15.21 37.91 62.34
N LEU A 792 -13.95 37.57 62.63
CA LEU A 792 -13.61 36.77 63.81
C LEU A 792 -14.04 37.45 65.12
N LEU A 793 -13.98 38.79 65.19
CA LEU A 793 -14.46 39.56 66.34
C LEU A 793 -16.00 39.53 66.50
N THR A 794 -16.77 39.19 65.46
CA THR A 794 -18.21 38.87 65.60
C THR A 794 -18.47 37.43 66.07
N LYS A 795 -17.48 36.54 66.00
CA LYS A 795 -17.61 35.10 66.28
C LYS A 795 -17.00 34.66 67.59
N ILE A 796 -15.87 35.26 67.96
CA ILE A 796 -15.14 34.96 69.19
C ILE A 796 -15.44 36.10 70.15
N ALA A 797 -16.28 35.82 71.15
CA ALA A 797 -16.85 36.80 72.06
C ALA A 797 -15.82 37.26 73.10
N PHE A 798 -14.97 38.22 72.72
CA PHE A 798 -14.08 38.94 73.63
C PHE A 798 -14.86 39.86 74.59
N LYS A 799 -14.19 40.31 75.66
CA LYS A 799 -14.74 41.33 76.57
C LYS A 799 -14.79 42.69 75.84
N PRO A 800 -15.95 43.37 75.76
CA PRO A 800 -16.05 44.64 75.08
C PRO A 800 -15.24 45.74 75.80
N PRO A 801 -14.69 46.73 75.07
CA PRO A 801 -14.03 47.88 75.68
C PRO A 801 -15.06 48.77 76.38
N ILE A 802 -14.66 49.33 77.53
CA ILE A 802 -15.57 50.04 78.47
C ILE A 802 -16.25 51.28 77.83
N ILE A 803 -15.65 51.85 76.78
CA ILE A 803 -16.12 53.06 76.11
C ILE A 803 -17.47 52.82 75.39
N ASP A 804 -17.65 51.68 74.73
CA ASP A 804 -18.88 51.39 73.96
C ASP A 804 -20.11 51.23 74.87
N GLN A 805 -19.90 50.73 76.08
CA GLN A 805 -20.97 50.56 77.06
C GLN A 805 -21.44 51.91 77.61
N LEU A 806 -20.50 52.83 77.88
CA LEU A 806 -20.81 54.21 78.30
C LEU A 806 -21.50 55.01 77.18
N ALA A 807 -21.10 54.83 75.92
CA ALA A 807 -21.76 55.48 74.78
C ALA A 807 -23.24 55.07 74.65
N LYS A 808 -23.53 53.77 74.81
CA LYS A 808 -24.89 53.22 74.76
C LYS A 808 -25.78 53.69 75.90
N GLU A 809 -25.26 53.77 77.13
CA GLU A 809 -26.02 54.25 78.29
C GLU A 809 -26.29 55.77 78.24
N ALA A 810 -25.46 56.54 77.52
CA ALA A 810 -25.66 57.96 77.25
C ALA A 810 -26.55 58.27 76.03
N GLY A 811 -26.89 57.26 75.21
CA GLY A 811 -27.69 57.44 73.98
C GLY A 811 -26.96 58.16 72.84
N ILE A 812 -25.63 58.13 72.81
CA ILE A 812 -24.80 58.81 71.80
C ILE A 812 -24.27 57.77 70.80
N ASP A 813 -24.36 58.09 69.50
CA ASP A 813 -23.75 57.28 68.44
C ASP A 813 -22.21 57.26 68.60
N PRO A 814 -21.57 56.08 68.69
CA PRO A 814 -20.11 55.96 68.78
C PRO A 814 -19.33 56.73 67.70
N ALA A 815 -19.89 56.88 66.48
CA ALA A 815 -19.26 57.65 65.41
C ALA A 815 -19.14 59.15 65.73
N ILE A 816 -20.03 59.70 66.57
CA ILE A 816 -20.00 61.10 67.00
C ILE A 816 -18.91 61.32 68.06
N LEU A 817 -18.61 60.31 68.90
CA LEU A 817 -17.55 60.41 69.90
C LEU A 817 -16.15 60.52 69.26
N ASP A 818 -15.90 59.79 68.17
CA ASP A 818 -14.60 59.86 67.47
C ASP A 818 -14.44 61.15 66.61
N LEU A 819 -15.55 61.81 66.26
CA LEU A 819 -15.55 63.20 65.75
C LEU A 819 -15.22 64.21 66.86
N LEU A 820 -15.88 64.13 68.01
CA LEU A 820 -15.62 65.00 69.17
C LEU A 820 -14.19 64.86 69.72
N ARG A 821 -13.56 63.70 69.50
CA ARG A 821 -12.15 63.43 69.84
C ARG A 821 -11.15 64.16 68.94
N ARG A 822 -11.58 64.70 67.80
CA ARG A 822 -10.71 65.30 66.77
C ARG A 822 -10.77 66.83 66.71
N ASP A 823 -11.88 67.48 67.08
CA ASP A 823 -11.97 68.94 67.11
C ASP A 823 -12.89 69.48 68.23
N PRO A 824 -12.36 70.21 69.23
CA PRO A 824 -13.17 70.81 70.30
C PRO A 824 -14.07 71.99 69.89
N THR A 825 -13.89 72.58 68.70
CA THR A 825 -14.52 73.88 68.34
C THR A 825 -16.02 73.78 68.03
N ILE A 826 -16.50 72.61 67.59
CA ILE A 826 -17.86 72.38 67.08
C ILE A 826 -18.96 72.66 68.14
N VAL A 827 -18.62 72.56 69.43
CA VAL A 827 -19.56 72.77 70.56
C VAL A 827 -20.18 74.18 70.54
N ALA A 828 -19.47 75.19 70.04
CA ALA A 828 -19.96 76.56 70.00
C ALA A 828 -21.07 76.80 68.96
N GLU A 829 -21.06 76.06 67.84
CA GLU A 829 -21.96 76.35 66.72
C GLU A 829 -23.34 75.67 66.86
N LEU A 830 -23.42 74.47 67.46
CA LEU A 830 -24.70 73.80 67.71
C LEU A 830 -25.63 74.65 68.60
N ALA A 831 -25.06 75.36 69.59
CA ALA A 831 -25.80 76.24 70.48
C ALA A 831 -26.50 77.40 69.75
N SER A 832 -26.03 77.81 68.57
CA SER A 832 -26.58 78.93 67.81
C SER A 832 -27.73 78.56 66.88
N ARG A 833 -27.93 77.27 66.56
CA ARG A 833 -28.85 76.83 65.48
C ARG A 833 -30.22 76.34 65.98
N LEU A 834 -30.39 76.11 67.29
CA LEU A 834 -31.63 75.61 67.90
C LEU A 834 -32.64 76.71 68.31
N SER A 835 -32.41 77.97 67.91
CA SER A 835 -33.13 79.15 68.45
C SER A 835 -34.02 79.90 67.45
N ALA A 836 -34.16 79.44 66.20
CA ALA A 836 -34.69 80.27 65.11
C ALA A 836 -35.85 79.63 64.30
N SER A 837 -37.06 80.05 64.64
CA SER A 837 -38.27 80.19 63.81
C SER A 837 -38.99 78.99 63.17
N SER A 838 -40.31 79.11 63.23
CA SER A 838 -41.34 78.18 62.76
C SER A 838 -42.11 78.74 61.53
N THR A 839 -43.21 78.06 61.17
CA THR A 839 -44.48 78.57 60.59
C THR A 839 -44.67 78.86 59.08
N LEU A 840 -45.55 78.02 58.49
CA LEU A 840 -46.76 78.33 57.67
C LEU A 840 -46.76 78.27 56.12
N GLU A 841 -47.98 78.05 55.62
CA GLU A 841 -48.46 77.61 54.29
C GLU A 841 -49.30 78.75 53.61
N PRO A 842 -50.14 78.58 52.55
CA PRO A 842 -50.41 77.46 51.60
C PRO A 842 -50.24 77.94 50.11
N GLU A 843 -51.00 77.63 49.02
CA GLU A 843 -52.25 76.88 48.72
C GLU A 843 -52.37 76.53 47.19
N SER A 844 -53.26 75.56 46.86
CA SER A 844 -54.17 75.35 45.67
C SER A 844 -53.88 75.91 44.24
N THR A 845 -54.42 75.41 43.10
CA THR A 845 -55.38 74.32 42.69
C THR A 845 -54.75 73.47 41.53
N GLU A 846 -55.35 72.57 40.69
CA GLU A 846 -56.69 71.98 40.41
C GLU A 846 -56.56 70.64 39.60
N ASP A 847 -57.66 70.06 39.12
CA ASP A 847 -57.82 68.74 38.42
C ASP A 847 -58.58 68.88 37.05
N PRO A 848 -58.97 67.84 36.23
CA PRO A 848 -58.84 66.36 36.34
C PRO A 848 -58.41 65.56 35.05
N GLU A 849 -58.18 64.24 35.25
CA GLU A 849 -58.48 62.99 34.45
C GLU A 849 -59.23 62.99 33.06
N PRO A 850 -59.31 61.86 32.28
CA PRO A 850 -58.66 60.51 32.39
C PRO A 850 -58.23 59.80 31.05
N GLU A 851 -57.66 58.58 31.19
CA GLU A 851 -57.83 57.31 30.41
C GLU A 851 -57.50 57.07 28.90
N THR A 852 -56.80 55.94 28.68
CA THR A 852 -56.85 54.96 27.54
C THR A 852 -56.23 55.26 26.15
N GLY A 853 -55.68 54.21 25.51
CA GLY A 853 -55.51 54.12 24.04
C GLY A 853 -54.16 53.62 23.51
N ALA A 854 -54.15 52.47 22.83
CA ALA A 854 -53.06 51.95 21.97
C ALA A 854 -53.70 51.41 20.66
N PRO A 855 -52.99 50.86 19.63
CA PRO A 855 -51.55 50.64 19.43
C PRO A 855 -51.07 51.02 17.99
N SER A 856 -50.07 50.29 17.44
CA SER A 856 -49.82 49.99 16.01
C SER A 856 -48.80 50.82 15.20
N ASN A 857 -47.65 50.19 14.96
CA ASN A 857 -46.78 50.13 13.77
C ASN A 857 -46.89 51.16 12.62
N GLY A 858 -45.72 51.62 12.17
CA GLY A 858 -45.44 52.12 10.83
C GLY A 858 -43.94 52.31 10.59
N ASP A 859 -43.35 51.52 9.69
CA ASP A 859 -41.93 51.62 9.27
C ASP A 859 -41.66 52.87 8.40
N VAL A 860 -40.39 53.10 8.01
CA VAL A 860 -39.91 53.09 6.59
C VAL A 860 -38.51 53.73 6.42
N TYR A 861 -37.58 52.96 5.82
CA TYR A 861 -36.20 53.25 5.35
C TYR A 861 -35.18 53.87 6.34
N ASP A 862 -33.93 53.41 6.52
CA ASP A 862 -32.92 52.72 5.67
C ASP A 862 -32.05 53.64 4.80
N ASP A 863 -30.78 53.84 5.20
CA ASP A 863 -29.63 54.10 4.32
C ASP A 863 -28.30 54.18 5.12
N ALA A 864 -27.55 53.06 5.25
CA ALA A 864 -26.08 53.02 5.44
C ALA A 864 -25.53 51.58 5.58
N LYS A 865 -24.27 51.37 5.19
CA LYS A 865 -23.58 50.06 5.18
C LYS A 865 -22.46 49.93 6.22
N ASP A 866 -21.91 48.71 6.26
CA ASP A 866 -20.60 48.30 6.76
C ASP A 866 -20.47 48.10 8.29
N LEU A 867 -20.95 46.93 8.73
CA LEU A 867 -20.55 46.28 9.98
C LEU A 867 -19.22 45.54 9.78
N TYR A 868 -18.16 45.94 10.49
CA TYR A 868 -17.09 45.08 11.03
C TYR A 868 -16.23 45.90 12.01
N GLY A 869 -15.96 45.37 13.20
CA GLY A 869 -15.17 46.02 14.25
C GLY A 869 -15.35 45.32 15.60
N GLU A 870 -14.28 44.72 16.10
CA GLU A 870 -14.25 43.76 17.22
C GLU A 870 -14.67 44.37 18.57
N ASP A 871 -15.76 43.88 19.19
CA ASP A 871 -15.74 43.09 20.45
C ASP A 871 -17.11 42.93 21.16
N MET A 872 -17.42 41.71 21.64
CA MET A 872 -18.50 41.33 22.60
C MET A 872 -19.98 41.53 22.17
N PRO A 873 -20.95 40.66 22.60
CA PRO A 873 -21.54 40.71 23.96
C PRO A 873 -22.02 39.35 24.57
N ASP A 874 -22.56 39.42 25.80
CA ASP A 874 -23.14 38.32 26.60
C ASP A 874 -24.69 38.30 26.64
N ILE A 875 -25.30 37.08 26.65
CA ILE A 875 -26.31 36.48 27.60
C ILE A 875 -27.36 37.41 28.29
N PRO A 876 -28.68 37.05 28.55
CA PRO A 876 -29.40 35.74 28.68
C PRO A 876 -30.82 35.72 27.95
N PRO A 877 -31.91 34.98 28.32
CA PRO A 877 -32.20 33.70 29.07
C PRO A 877 -33.03 32.67 28.23
N GLY A 878 -33.62 31.54 28.70
CA GLY A 878 -33.46 30.74 29.95
C GLY A 878 -34.71 29.99 30.54
N THR A 879 -34.97 28.71 30.15
CA THR A 879 -35.71 27.62 30.90
C THR A 879 -37.22 27.76 31.26
N PRO A 880 -37.95 26.73 31.79
CA PRO A 880 -37.65 25.29 32.08
C PRO A 880 -38.60 24.29 31.35
N GLY A 881 -38.56 22.94 31.49
CA GLY A 881 -37.68 22.00 32.22
C GLY A 881 -38.14 20.52 32.08
N ASP A 882 -37.36 19.57 32.63
CA ASP A 882 -37.65 18.10 32.74
C ASP A 882 -38.72 17.80 33.84
N PRO A 883 -39.35 16.60 33.98
CA PRO A 883 -38.65 15.28 34.04
C PRO A 883 -39.38 13.98 33.57
N ASP A 884 -38.57 12.90 33.57
CA ASP A 884 -38.85 11.53 34.07
C ASP A 884 -39.48 10.39 33.21
N SER A 885 -38.79 9.23 33.32
CA SER A 885 -39.20 7.81 33.32
C SER A 885 -40.53 7.30 32.75
N GLY A 886 -40.47 6.15 32.05
CA GLY A 886 -41.57 5.16 32.06
C GLY A 886 -41.66 4.16 30.89
N ASP A 887 -41.81 2.87 31.19
CA ASP A 887 -42.14 1.78 30.26
C ASP A 887 -43.52 1.94 29.56
N GLY A 888 -43.76 1.25 28.43
CA GLY A 888 -45.16 1.02 28.01
C GLY A 888 -45.45 0.51 26.58
N LEU A 889 -45.56 -0.81 26.43
CA LEU A 889 -46.17 -1.54 25.30
C LEU A 889 -47.54 -0.96 24.82
N GLY A 890 -47.81 -0.91 23.50
CA GLY A 890 -49.16 -0.54 22.99
C GLY A 890 -49.46 -0.73 21.50
N ASN A 891 -50.13 -1.83 21.13
CA ASN A 891 -50.61 -2.16 19.76
C ASN A 891 -51.70 -1.21 19.19
N GLY A 892 -51.86 -1.19 17.85
CA GLY A 892 -53.17 -0.95 17.19
C GLY A 892 -53.20 0.09 16.05
N VAL A 893 -52.62 -0.13 14.87
CA VAL A 893 -53.20 -0.90 13.73
C VAL A 893 -54.56 -0.40 13.20
N LYS A 894 -54.52 0.39 12.10
CA LYS A 894 -55.36 0.30 10.87
C LYS A 894 -55.05 1.48 9.91
N GLY A 895 -54.96 1.33 8.58
CA GLY A 895 -54.85 0.11 7.77
C GLY A 895 -55.52 0.18 6.39
N ARG A 896 -54.71 0.32 5.31
CA ARG A 896 -54.94 0.05 3.85
C ARG A 896 -53.73 0.67 3.11
N GLY A 897 -52.97 0.05 2.19
CA GLY A 897 -53.09 -1.22 1.43
C GLY A 897 -53.33 -0.90 -0.06
N ASN A 898 -52.59 -1.37 -1.08
CA ASN A 898 -51.46 -2.32 -1.23
C ASN A 898 -50.29 -1.61 -2.00
N GLY A 899 -49.07 -2.13 -2.24
CA GLY A 899 -48.48 -3.47 -2.15
C GLY A 899 -48.32 -4.13 -3.53
N GLY A 900 -47.13 -4.49 -4.04
CA GLY A 900 -45.76 -4.27 -3.54
C GLY A 900 -44.68 -4.93 -4.45
N GLY A 901 -43.39 -4.62 -4.23
CA GLY A 901 -42.24 -5.17 -4.96
C GLY A 901 -40.89 -4.84 -4.27
N TYR A 902 -39.88 -5.71 -4.38
CA TYR A 902 -38.65 -5.67 -3.57
C TYR A 902 -37.41 -5.12 -4.31
N VAL A 903 -36.59 -4.32 -3.60
CA VAL A 903 -35.12 -4.53 -3.44
C VAL A 903 -34.71 -4.04 -2.03
N LYS A 904 -33.69 -4.65 -1.42
CA LYS A 904 -33.13 -4.28 -0.10
C LYS A 904 -32.23 -3.03 -0.17
N ARG A 905 -32.21 -2.22 0.89
CA ARG A 905 -31.05 -1.36 1.25
C ARG A 905 -30.13 -2.12 2.21
N THR A 906 -28.84 -1.78 2.19
CA THR A 906 -27.81 -2.30 3.11
C THR A 906 -27.10 -1.14 3.81
N PRO A 907 -26.77 -1.20 5.12
CA PRO A 907 -26.19 -0.06 5.84
C PRO A 907 -24.68 0.06 5.63
N GLY A 908 -24.16 1.29 5.57
CA GLY A 908 -22.71 1.54 5.56
C GLY A 908 -22.26 2.77 4.77
N GLN A 909 -22.82 3.96 5.05
CA GLN A 909 -22.40 5.19 4.38
C GLN A 909 -22.12 6.35 5.34
N THR A 910 -20.83 6.69 5.46
CA THR A 910 -20.35 8.04 5.74
C THR A 910 -19.10 8.29 4.86
N GLY A 911 -19.11 9.38 4.09
CA GLY A 911 -17.89 9.98 3.51
C GLY A 911 -17.19 9.30 2.31
N ALA A 912 -17.63 8.15 1.80
CA ALA A 912 -16.99 7.55 0.62
C ALA A 912 -17.35 8.29 -0.69
N ARG A 913 -16.35 8.84 -1.39
CA ARG A 913 -16.52 9.30 -2.79
C ARG A 913 -16.94 8.11 -3.68
N PRO A 914 -17.82 8.31 -4.68
CA PRO A 914 -18.14 7.24 -5.64
C PRO A 914 -16.88 6.80 -6.39
N PHE A 915 -16.80 5.51 -6.72
CA PHE A 915 -15.73 4.97 -7.54
C PHE A 915 -15.87 5.51 -8.98
N ILE A 916 -14.90 6.31 -9.42
CA ILE A 916 -14.86 6.87 -10.77
C ILE A 916 -14.09 5.91 -11.66
N SER A 917 -14.75 5.39 -12.70
CA SER A 917 -14.06 4.72 -13.79
C SER A 917 -13.33 5.73 -14.66
N TYR A 918 -12.15 5.37 -15.17
CA TYR A 918 -11.46 6.16 -16.20
C TYR A 918 -11.71 5.63 -17.61
N VAL A 919 -12.35 4.47 -17.73
CA VAL A 919 -12.99 3.99 -18.97
C VAL A 919 -14.36 3.42 -18.60
N GLY A 920 -15.43 4.00 -19.15
CA GLY A 920 -16.80 3.48 -18.98
C GLY A 920 -17.15 2.47 -20.07
N ALA A 921 -17.96 1.47 -19.72
CA ALA A 921 -18.70 0.66 -20.68
C ALA A 921 -20.18 0.84 -20.36
N HIS A 922 -20.93 1.40 -21.32
CA HIS A 922 -22.35 1.72 -21.19
C HIS A 922 -23.03 1.10 -22.41
N PRO A 923 -23.89 0.07 -22.25
CA PRO A 923 -24.53 -0.60 -23.38
C PRO A 923 -25.50 0.30 -24.15
N ASP A 924 -26.15 1.23 -23.43
CA ASP A 924 -27.10 2.21 -23.96
C ASP A 924 -26.56 3.63 -23.73
N ASP A 925 -26.60 4.48 -24.77
CA ASP A 925 -26.08 5.86 -24.74
C ASP A 925 -27.08 6.87 -24.11
N ASP A 926 -28.31 6.44 -23.82
CA ASP A 926 -29.43 7.25 -23.27
C ASP A 926 -29.28 7.53 -21.75
N GLY A 927 -28.12 8.03 -21.33
CA GLY A 927 -27.89 8.53 -19.99
C GLY A 927 -28.54 9.90 -19.75
N SER A 928 -29.08 10.13 -18.54
CA SER A 928 -29.47 11.47 -18.08
C SER A 928 -28.27 12.41 -18.03
N ASP A 929 -28.45 13.71 -18.34
CA ASP A 929 -27.36 14.68 -18.35
C ASP A 929 -26.56 14.68 -17.02
N PRO A 930 -25.22 14.73 -17.04
CA PRO A 930 -24.41 14.69 -15.82
C PRO A 930 -24.61 15.86 -14.84
N ASP A 931 -25.27 16.94 -15.24
CA ASP A 931 -25.67 18.07 -14.38
C ASP A 931 -27.21 18.13 -14.14
N ASP A 932 -27.96 17.08 -14.52
CA ASP A 932 -29.44 16.96 -14.49
C ASP A 932 -30.18 18.09 -15.24
N LEU A 933 -29.62 18.50 -16.39
CA LEU A 933 -30.11 19.61 -17.20
C LEU A 933 -30.94 19.16 -18.41
N ASP A 934 -31.97 19.95 -18.73
CA ASP A 934 -32.64 19.90 -20.03
C ASP A 934 -31.67 20.24 -21.18
N GLN A 935 -31.82 19.55 -22.31
CA GLN A 935 -30.95 19.67 -23.49
C GLN A 935 -30.87 21.12 -24.00
N ALA A 936 -31.97 21.89 -23.94
CA ALA A 936 -31.98 23.29 -24.34
C ALA A 936 -31.15 24.20 -23.42
N VAL A 937 -31.05 23.86 -22.12
CA VAL A 937 -30.18 24.56 -21.15
C VAL A 937 -28.73 24.13 -21.34
N ARG A 938 -28.49 22.83 -21.56
CA ARG A 938 -27.17 22.25 -21.84
C ARG A 938 -26.45 22.98 -22.98
N MET A 939 -27.14 23.12 -24.12
CA MET A 939 -26.60 23.80 -25.31
C MET A 939 -26.33 25.30 -25.08
N GLN A 940 -27.07 25.97 -24.19
CA GLN A 940 -26.82 27.38 -23.85
C GLN A 940 -25.55 27.54 -23.01
N ILE A 941 -25.33 26.67 -22.02
CA ILE A 941 -24.14 26.68 -21.16
C ILE A 941 -22.89 26.32 -21.99
N GLU A 942 -22.98 25.32 -22.86
CA GLU A 942 -21.90 24.95 -23.79
C GLU A 942 -21.55 26.09 -24.76
N LYS A 943 -22.55 26.76 -25.35
CA LYS A 943 -22.34 27.95 -26.18
C LYS A 943 -21.63 29.07 -25.40
N GLY A 944 -22.06 29.35 -24.18
CA GLY A 944 -21.45 30.36 -23.30
C GLY A 944 -20.00 30.03 -22.92
N ALA A 945 -19.71 28.76 -22.65
CA ALA A 945 -18.36 28.26 -22.42
C ALA A 945 -17.44 28.47 -23.65
N ILE A 946 -17.95 28.21 -24.86
CA ILE A 946 -17.22 28.45 -26.11
C ILE A 946 -16.99 29.96 -26.34
N ASP A 947 -17.99 30.82 -26.09
CA ASP A 947 -17.81 32.28 -26.20
C ASP A 947 -16.78 32.82 -25.20
N LEU A 948 -16.76 32.31 -23.96
CA LEU A 948 -15.73 32.63 -22.96
C LEU A 948 -14.32 32.23 -23.43
N ILE A 949 -14.17 31.03 -24.00
CA ILE A 949 -12.87 30.54 -24.51
C ILE A 949 -12.38 31.41 -25.68
N ILE A 950 -13.26 31.78 -26.62
CA ILE A 950 -12.91 32.66 -27.76
C ILE A 950 -12.54 34.07 -27.28
N GLY A 951 -13.22 34.58 -26.24
CA GLY A 951 -12.86 35.86 -25.61
C GLY A 951 -11.48 35.85 -24.95
N LEU A 952 -11.07 34.72 -24.37
CA LEU A 952 -9.74 34.53 -23.77
C LEU A 952 -8.64 34.23 -24.80
N GLU A 953 -8.97 33.52 -25.89
CA GLU A 953 -8.02 33.12 -26.94
C GLU A 953 -8.56 33.42 -28.36
N PRO A 954 -8.53 34.69 -28.82
CA PRO A 954 -9.15 35.13 -30.08
C PRO A 954 -8.59 34.54 -31.38
N LYS A 955 -7.59 33.65 -31.29
CA LYS A 955 -7.08 32.87 -32.43
C LYS A 955 -7.89 31.59 -32.69
N LEU A 956 -8.60 31.08 -31.67
CA LEU A 956 -9.46 29.91 -31.80
C LEU A 956 -10.69 30.24 -32.65
N ARG A 957 -11.08 29.29 -33.49
CA ARG A 957 -12.23 29.38 -34.39
C ARG A 957 -13.16 28.21 -34.12
N ARG A 958 -14.47 28.46 -34.12
CA ARG A 958 -15.50 27.41 -34.04
C ARG A 958 -15.43 26.49 -35.24
N THR A 959 -15.60 25.20 -35.00
CA THR A 959 -15.94 24.23 -36.05
C THR A 959 -17.35 24.49 -36.61
N ARG A 960 -17.78 23.69 -37.58
CA ARG A 960 -19.19 23.63 -37.96
C ARG A 960 -19.94 22.77 -36.94
N ASP A 961 -21.23 23.05 -36.76
CA ASP A 961 -22.11 22.26 -35.90
C ASP A 961 -22.07 20.77 -36.30
N GLY A 962 -21.95 19.87 -35.32
CA GLY A 962 -21.82 18.43 -35.56
C GLY A 962 -20.44 17.94 -36.02
N ASN A 963 -19.37 18.75 -35.87
CA ASN A 963 -18.00 18.30 -36.15
C ASN A 963 -17.55 17.20 -35.16
N PRO A 964 -17.05 16.04 -35.63
CA PRO A 964 -16.66 14.95 -34.74
C PRO A 964 -15.30 15.21 -34.06
N GLY A 965 -15.28 15.25 -32.73
CA GLY A 965 -14.09 15.05 -31.92
C GLY A 965 -13.38 16.30 -31.36
N PHE A 966 -13.83 17.50 -31.73
CA PHE A 966 -13.35 18.80 -31.22
C PHE A 966 -14.29 19.93 -31.68
N ASP A 967 -14.33 21.06 -30.95
CA ASP A 967 -15.28 22.18 -31.16
C ASP A 967 -14.60 23.48 -31.60
N LEU A 968 -13.31 23.60 -31.28
CA LEU A 968 -12.49 24.78 -31.54
C LEU A 968 -11.16 24.36 -32.18
N PHE A 969 -10.62 25.19 -33.06
CA PHE A 969 -9.32 24.96 -33.70
C PHE A 969 -8.51 26.24 -33.88
N GLU A 970 -7.19 26.09 -33.96
CA GLU A 970 -6.26 27.13 -34.40
C GLU A 970 -5.59 26.71 -35.71
N ALA A 971 -5.45 27.65 -36.64
CA ALA A 971 -4.79 27.45 -37.93
C ALA A 971 -3.64 28.45 -38.09
N ASP A 972 -2.58 28.04 -38.77
CA ASP A 972 -1.46 28.90 -39.12
C ASP A 972 -1.82 29.92 -40.23
N ASN A 973 -0.87 30.79 -40.58
CA ASN A 973 -1.06 31.79 -41.64
C ASN A 973 -1.27 31.19 -43.04
N ASN A 974 -1.01 29.88 -43.23
CA ASN A 974 -1.24 29.15 -44.47
C ASN A 974 -2.57 28.37 -44.47
N GLY A 975 -3.35 28.46 -43.37
CA GLY A 975 -4.60 27.73 -43.19
C GLY A 975 -4.43 26.27 -42.72
N LYS A 976 -3.21 25.83 -42.38
CA LYS A 976 -2.98 24.50 -41.82
C LYS A 976 -3.43 24.48 -40.36
N LEU A 977 -4.24 23.50 -39.97
CA LEU A 977 -4.61 23.28 -38.57
C LEU A 977 -3.36 22.92 -37.74
N ILE A 978 -3.19 23.60 -36.60
CA ILE A 978 -2.05 23.44 -35.68
C ILE A 978 -2.48 23.14 -34.24
N ARG A 979 -3.74 23.41 -33.87
CA ARG A 979 -4.30 23.05 -32.56
C ARG A 979 -5.76 22.63 -32.71
N TRP A 980 -6.14 21.58 -32.01
CA TRP A 980 -7.50 21.04 -31.91
C TRP A 980 -7.91 21.12 -30.44
N VAL A 981 -9.11 21.64 -30.16
CA VAL A 981 -9.60 21.87 -28.80
C VAL A 981 -11.03 21.36 -28.67
N GLU A 982 -11.22 20.37 -27.81
CA GLU A 982 -12.52 19.89 -27.34
C GLU A 982 -12.93 20.66 -26.07
N VAL A 983 -14.19 21.05 -25.97
CA VAL A 983 -14.73 21.89 -24.90
C VAL A 983 -15.75 21.11 -24.08
N LYS A 984 -15.57 21.07 -22.76
CA LYS A 984 -16.52 20.44 -21.83
C LYS A 984 -16.96 21.43 -20.76
N SER A 985 -18.22 21.82 -20.79
CA SER A 985 -18.83 22.70 -19.78
C SER A 985 -19.44 21.90 -18.62
N MET A 986 -19.49 22.51 -17.44
CA MET A 986 -20.16 21.97 -16.26
C MET A 986 -20.64 23.10 -15.33
N THR A 987 -21.69 22.84 -14.56
CA THR A 987 -22.25 23.79 -13.58
C THR A 987 -21.40 23.88 -12.31
N GLY A 988 -20.73 22.79 -11.92
CA GLY A 988 -19.75 22.70 -10.83
C GLY A 988 -18.30 22.66 -11.33
N SER A 989 -17.49 21.82 -10.68
CA SER A 989 -16.05 21.62 -10.93
C SER A 989 -15.68 20.14 -11.08
N LEU A 990 -14.44 19.86 -11.50
CA LEU A 990 -13.84 18.52 -11.54
C LEU A 990 -13.67 17.89 -10.15
N GLN A 991 -13.89 18.64 -9.05
CA GLN A 991 -13.97 18.07 -7.71
C GLN A 991 -15.34 17.43 -7.42
N ASP A 992 -16.38 17.91 -8.10
CA ASP A 992 -17.78 17.49 -7.90
C ASP A 992 -18.11 16.25 -8.76
N ARG A 993 -17.68 16.23 -10.02
CA ARG A 993 -17.82 15.07 -10.92
C ARG A 993 -16.73 15.01 -12.01
N PRO A 994 -16.42 13.81 -12.57
CA PRO A 994 -15.49 13.69 -13.70
C PRO A 994 -16.08 14.23 -15.02
N VAL A 995 -15.21 14.34 -16.02
CA VAL A 995 -15.52 14.64 -17.41
C VAL A 995 -15.01 13.49 -18.29
N GLY A 996 -15.88 12.93 -19.12
CA GLY A 996 -15.53 11.92 -20.12
C GLY A 996 -15.19 12.52 -21.48
N LEU A 997 -14.39 11.79 -22.26
CA LEU A 997 -14.30 11.94 -23.71
C LEU A 997 -15.07 10.79 -24.36
N SER A 998 -15.84 11.06 -25.43
CA SER A 998 -16.45 9.99 -26.23
C SER A 998 -15.38 9.15 -26.95
N HIS A 999 -15.74 7.97 -27.43
CA HIS A 999 -14.83 7.11 -28.20
C HIS A 999 -14.19 7.85 -29.39
N THR A 1000 -14.96 8.69 -30.08
CA THR A 1000 -14.47 9.56 -31.16
C THR A 1000 -13.46 10.59 -30.65
N GLN A 1001 -13.76 11.29 -29.56
CA GLN A 1001 -12.89 12.32 -28.97
C GLN A 1001 -11.57 11.72 -28.46
N PHE A 1002 -11.63 10.56 -27.79
CA PHE A 1002 -10.45 9.79 -27.38
C PHE A 1002 -9.55 9.43 -28.57
N ASN A 1003 -10.14 8.97 -29.68
CA ASN A 1003 -9.38 8.64 -30.89
C ASN A 1003 -8.72 9.87 -31.53
N TYR A 1004 -9.41 11.02 -31.60
CA TYR A 1004 -8.82 12.29 -32.06
C TYR A 1004 -7.68 12.75 -31.16
N ALA A 1005 -7.86 12.66 -29.84
CA ALA A 1005 -6.81 13.00 -28.87
C ALA A 1005 -5.56 12.14 -29.04
N ARG A 1006 -5.73 10.83 -29.26
CA ARG A 1006 -4.65 9.88 -29.55
C ARG A 1006 -3.96 10.17 -30.89
N GLU A 1007 -4.71 10.56 -31.92
CA GLU A 1007 -4.18 10.78 -33.28
C GLU A 1007 -3.42 12.12 -33.41
N LYS A 1008 -3.90 13.19 -32.77
CA LYS A 1008 -3.28 14.52 -32.86
C LYS A 1008 -2.26 14.82 -31.74
N GLY A 1009 -2.22 14.01 -30.67
CA GLY A 1009 -1.21 14.07 -29.62
C GLY A 1009 -1.08 15.46 -28.97
N ASP A 1010 0.13 16.02 -28.98
CA ASP A 1010 0.43 17.34 -28.38
C ASP A 1010 -0.32 18.51 -29.02
N ALA A 1011 -0.89 18.33 -30.22
CA ALA A 1011 -1.74 19.32 -30.86
C ALA A 1011 -3.21 19.26 -30.38
N TYR A 1012 -3.61 18.23 -29.62
CA TYR A 1012 -4.94 18.11 -29.02
C TYR A 1012 -4.99 18.66 -27.60
N TRP A 1013 -6.08 19.35 -27.28
CA TRP A 1013 -6.35 19.90 -25.96
C TRP A 1013 -7.80 19.60 -25.55
N LEU A 1014 -7.99 19.26 -24.29
CA LEU A 1014 -9.29 19.28 -23.62
C LEU A 1014 -9.37 20.54 -22.76
N TYR A 1015 -10.37 21.38 -23.03
CA TYR A 1015 -10.68 22.58 -22.25
C TYR A 1015 -11.93 22.31 -21.41
N VAL A 1016 -11.78 22.30 -20.09
CA VAL A 1016 -12.92 22.15 -19.15
C VAL A 1016 -13.30 23.52 -18.62
N VAL A 1017 -14.56 23.91 -18.80
CA VAL A 1017 -15.10 25.16 -18.25
C VAL A 1017 -15.93 24.83 -17.00
N GLU A 1018 -15.32 25.07 -15.85
CA GLU A 1018 -15.94 24.93 -14.55
C GLU A 1018 -16.79 26.16 -14.23
N TYR A 1019 -17.90 25.96 -13.49
CA TYR A 1019 -18.90 26.97 -13.16
C TYR A 1019 -19.46 27.72 -14.39
N ALA A 1020 -19.63 27.03 -15.51
CA ALA A 1020 -19.98 27.62 -16.81
C ALA A 1020 -21.36 28.34 -16.86
N ALA A 1021 -22.21 28.14 -15.85
CA ALA A 1021 -23.48 28.86 -15.68
C ALA A 1021 -23.36 30.18 -14.89
N ASP A 1022 -22.23 30.43 -14.23
CA ASP A 1022 -21.95 31.64 -13.44
C ASP A 1022 -20.80 32.42 -14.08
N SER A 1023 -21.12 33.48 -14.81
CA SER A 1023 -20.14 34.29 -15.55
C SER A 1023 -19.12 35.04 -14.69
N VAL A 1024 -19.30 35.07 -13.36
CA VAL A 1024 -18.35 35.66 -12.41
C VAL A 1024 -17.38 34.60 -11.85
N LYS A 1025 -17.81 33.33 -11.77
CA LYS A 1025 -16.99 32.20 -11.29
C LYS A 1025 -16.40 31.32 -12.39
N ALA A 1026 -16.90 31.42 -13.63
CA ALA A 1026 -16.52 30.57 -14.74
C ALA A 1026 -15.01 30.59 -15.01
N ARG A 1027 -14.36 29.41 -15.04
CA ARG A 1027 -12.92 29.30 -15.28
C ARG A 1027 -12.56 28.16 -16.23
N VAL A 1028 -11.55 28.39 -17.07
CA VAL A 1028 -11.13 27.47 -18.13
C VAL A 1028 -9.85 26.72 -17.73
N LEU A 1029 -9.99 25.45 -17.38
CA LEU A 1029 -8.89 24.50 -17.23
C LEU A 1029 -8.45 23.97 -18.59
N ARG A 1030 -7.14 23.80 -18.81
CA ARG A 1030 -6.55 23.44 -20.10
C ARG A 1030 -5.66 22.21 -19.95
N ILE A 1031 -5.98 21.14 -20.67
CA ILE A 1031 -5.29 19.85 -20.59
C ILE A 1031 -4.77 19.49 -21.98
N GLN A 1032 -3.47 19.68 -22.21
CA GLN A 1032 -2.80 19.22 -23.42
C GLN A 1032 -2.66 17.68 -23.39
N ASN A 1033 -2.78 17.02 -24.54
CA ASN A 1033 -2.53 15.59 -24.73
C ASN A 1033 -3.00 14.69 -23.56
N PRO A 1034 -4.31 14.67 -23.23
CA PRO A 1034 -4.83 13.93 -22.07
C PRO A 1034 -4.54 12.41 -22.15
N ILE A 1035 -4.27 11.87 -23.35
CA ILE A 1035 -3.97 10.46 -23.57
C ILE A 1035 -2.53 10.11 -23.14
N ALA A 1036 -1.52 10.91 -23.51
CA ALA A 1036 -0.14 10.64 -23.11
C ALA A 1036 0.10 10.81 -21.60
N HIS A 1037 -0.74 11.59 -20.91
CA HIS A 1037 -0.70 11.73 -19.45
C HIS A 1037 -1.46 10.61 -18.70
N ALA A 1038 -2.28 9.80 -19.38
CA ALA A 1038 -3.00 8.69 -18.79
C ALA A 1038 -2.07 7.46 -18.61
N LYS A 1039 -1.49 7.31 -17.42
CA LYS A 1039 -0.56 6.19 -17.10
C LYS A 1039 -1.23 4.84 -16.82
N THR A 1040 -2.50 4.86 -16.43
CA THR A 1040 -3.27 3.67 -16.01
C THR A 1040 -4.73 3.85 -16.38
N PHE A 1041 -5.33 2.81 -16.97
CA PHE A 1041 -6.77 2.74 -17.18
C PHE A 1041 -7.42 1.96 -16.04
N THR A 1042 -8.62 2.38 -15.63
CA THR A 1042 -9.41 1.74 -14.58
C THR A 1042 -10.82 1.53 -15.10
N PHE A 1043 -11.32 0.31 -14.92
CA PHE A 1043 -12.60 -0.18 -15.39
C PHE A 1043 -13.57 -0.34 -14.20
N ASP A 1044 -14.86 -0.17 -14.46
CA ASP A 1044 -15.93 -0.36 -13.48
C ASP A 1044 -16.79 -1.60 -13.79
N ARG A 1045 -17.92 -1.72 -13.08
CA ARG A 1045 -18.87 -2.82 -13.23
C ARG A 1045 -19.50 -2.94 -14.63
N GLY A 1046 -19.58 -1.86 -15.42
CA GLY A 1046 -20.18 -1.91 -16.75
C GLY A 1046 -19.38 -2.79 -17.72
N TRP A 1047 -18.09 -2.99 -17.45
CA TRP A 1047 -17.24 -3.88 -18.23
C TRP A 1047 -17.58 -5.36 -18.07
N ILE A 1048 -18.33 -5.72 -17.03
CA ILE A 1048 -18.89 -7.08 -16.86
C ILE A 1048 -19.99 -7.33 -17.91
N GLU A 1049 -20.75 -6.30 -18.29
CA GLU A 1049 -21.91 -6.39 -19.18
C GLU A 1049 -21.50 -6.58 -20.66
N ILE A 1050 -20.25 -6.23 -21.00
CA ILE A 1050 -19.65 -6.44 -22.33
C ILE A 1050 -18.53 -7.50 -22.32
N ALA A 1051 -18.27 -8.16 -21.19
CA ALA A 1051 -17.24 -9.20 -21.10
C ALA A 1051 -17.70 -10.52 -21.72
N GLN A 1052 -16.96 -11.03 -22.69
CA GLN A 1052 -17.14 -12.39 -23.19
C GLN A 1052 -16.64 -13.38 -22.13
N THR A 1053 -17.55 -14.13 -21.51
CA THR A 1053 -17.24 -15.15 -20.50
C THR A 1053 -16.96 -16.54 -21.08
N ASP A 1054 -17.36 -16.74 -22.34
CA ASP A 1054 -17.17 -17.99 -23.07
C ASP A 1054 -15.76 -18.06 -23.67
N LEU A 1055 -15.22 -19.26 -23.81
CA LEU A 1055 -13.92 -19.47 -24.45
C LEU A 1055 -13.99 -19.11 -25.94
N PRO A 1056 -12.95 -18.47 -26.52
CA PRO A 1056 -12.90 -18.21 -27.95
C PRO A 1056 -12.88 -19.52 -28.75
N ALA A 1057 -13.58 -19.52 -29.89
CA ALA A 1057 -13.78 -20.67 -30.78
C ALA A 1057 -12.74 -20.75 -31.91
#